data_AF-A0A933AUD1-F1
#
_entry.id   AF-A0A933AUD1-F1
#
_cell.length_a   1.000
_cell.length_b   1.000
_cell.length_c   1.000
_cell.angle_alpha   90.00
_cell.angle_beta   90.00
_cell.angle_gamma   90.00
#
_symmetry.space_group_name_H-M   'P 1'
#
loop_
_entity.id
_entity.type
_entity.pdbx_description
1 polymer ?
#
loop_
_entity_poly.entity_id
_entity_poly.type
_entity_poly.pdbx_seq_one_letter_code
_entity_poly.pdbx_strand_id
1 'polypeptide(L)'
;MRESCARKIVSRWMIWILLGVVSLAVLAMPGLLWTPSATADSPPGEEWVARYNGTANSFDGATAMAVDASGNVYVTGASYAFGSEKDFLTIKYGPTGTILWEARYTNGTLTAGDDFARAIATDASGNVYVTGSSAGPIGPDYLTLKYDSGGTLQWAARYTTTSSASTGARALAVDGSGNVYVTGMDAGWGWGMDYLTIRYSPSGLEDWAQRLSRSTNAADYEAAQAVAVDADGNVYVTGTSKVTGLSSGEDAVTVKYDSAASQLWAVAYTGLPGSIAADWGMALAVDGSGNVYVAGHSTDAPVTGRDYFTVKYNSGGGVIWEKRYNGAGAGINGDDEATALVLDSAGNAYVAGASFNNGAPANSDYATVKYDGATGNQLWVARYNGPANGSDAAKAIALDGSGNVYVTGNSAGSTMSDYATVKYDGATGSELWAVRYNGTGNGIDESAAIAVQSGNVYVTGKSEGIGSNYDYATIKYGAAVVPSGPPCDNSWASAVSGLWSDATKWSAGAVPTSTANVCITVDGTYVVTATGSVTVKSLRVGSSGNTGVQTLQAQGSSSGALNLTASYGITNTGTIVLSSINSGYSAQINVTNGVLSNTGTVNVNPGTGGTRTIAANLYNQGTVNVNTDTTLSKLSGSHTNLGAINIATGALLTMSGNSQVFNHNAGTLTTNGFSISSNTFNYNGGVISGTATITLANSTLNLGPGGTGPATFVMQGSNTLIGNPSPGQTIVVQGVAGSGILTSANGFTNGGTIRMESVGSGYTVQINVTNGTLTNT
;
A
#
# COMPACT_ATOMS: atom_id res chain seq x y z
N MET A 1 -56.51 -18.02 -36.72
CA MET A 1 -56.14 -19.05 -37.72
C MET A 1 -55.38 -18.36 -38.85
N ARG A 2 -54.15 -18.85 -39.13
CA ARG A 2 -53.38 -18.81 -40.39
C ARG A 2 -53.06 -17.42 -41.00
N GLU A 3 -51.78 -17.02 -41.00
CA GLU A 3 -50.76 -17.25 -42.06
C GLU A 3 -51.03 -16.40 -43.32
N SER A 4 -50.10 -15.80 -44.05
CA SER A 4 -48.64 -15.63 -43.99
C SER A 4 -48.22 -14.71 -45.17
N CYS A 5 -46.99 -14.19 -45.14
CA CYS A 5 -46.04 -14.04 -46.28
C CYS A 5 -46.43 -13.19 -47.53
N ALA A 6 -45.54 -12.50 -48.24
CA ALA A 6 -44.11 -12.20 -48.13
C ALA A 6 -43.71 -11.22 -49.27
N ARG A 7 -42.56 -10.54 -49.08
CA ARG A 7 -41.48 -10.26 -50.06
C ARG A 7 -41.78 -9.34 -51.27
N LYS A 8 -40.86 -8.53 -51.82
CA LYS A 8 -39.52 -7.99 -51.51
C LYS A 8 -39.08 -7.17 -52.76
N ILE A 9 -38.07 -6.29 -52.62
CA ILE A 9 -37.08 -5.81 -53.64
C ILE A 9 -37.49 -4.58 -54.48
N VAL A 10 -36.98 -3.35 -54.22
CA VAL A 10 -35.65 -2.70 -54.43
C VAL A 10 -35.58 -1.93 -55.77
N SER A 11 -35.41 -0.60 -55.72
CA SER A 11 -34.19 0.10 -56.19
C SER A 11 -34.33 1.63 -56.08
N ARG A 12 -33.22 2.27 -55.70
CA ARG A 12 -32.99 3.69 -55.40
C ARG A 12 -32.79 4.53 -56.66
N TRP A 13 -33.03 5.84 -56.59
CA TRP A 13 -32.25 7.02 -57.09
C TRP A 13 -33.11 8.26 -56.75
N MET A 14 -32.72 9.24 -55.92
CA MET A 14 -31.93 10.44 -56.26
C MET A 14 -31.89 11.34 -55.00
N ILE A 15 -30.71 11.82 -54.60
CA ILE A 15 -30.24 13.22 -54.65
C ILE A 15 -30.93 14.18 -53.64
N TRP A 16 -30.09 14.72 -52.76
CA TRP A 16 -30.38 15.66 -51.68
C TRP A 16 -30.47 17.11 -52.18
N ILE A 17 -31.28 17.95 -51.50
CA ILE A 17 -30.84 19.19 -50.83
C ILE A 17 -31.95 19.68 -49.87
N LEU A 18 -31.47 20.16 -48.72
CA LEU A 18 -32.05 20.70 -47.48
C LEU A 18 -33.17 21.76 -47.68
N LEU A 19 -34.02 22.16 -46.72
CA LEU A 19 -34.02 22.15 -45.25
C LEU A 19 -35.45 22.49 -44.77
N GLY A 20 -35.92 21.90 -43.66
CA GLY A 20 -36.95 22.49 -42.81
C GLY A 20 -38.12 21.58 -42.39
N VAL A 21 -38.42 21.66 -41.08
CA VAL A 21 -39.69 21.36 -40.39
C VAL A 21 -39.78 20.04 -39.58
N VAL A 22 -39.58 20.24 -38.26
CA VAL A 22 -40.40 19.78 -37.13
C VAL A 22 -40.54 18.28 -36.83
N SER A 23 -39.89 17.93 -35.71
CA SER A 23 -40.27 17.03 -34.61
C SER A 23 -41.54 16.17 -34.74
N LEU A 24 -41.33 14.86 -34.56
CA LEU A 24 -42.19 14.02 -33.72
C LEU A 24 -41.31 13.17 -32.81
N ALA A 25 -41.67 13.16 -31.53
CA ALA A 25 -40.92 12.58 -30.43
C ALA A 25 -40.76 11.05 -30.51
N VAL A 26 -39.56 10.57 -30.20
CA VAL A 26 -39.32 9.21 -29.71
C VAL A 26 -38.99 9.34 -28.23
N LEU A 27 -39.81 8.72 -27.39
CA LEU A 27 -39.53 8.47 -25.97
C LEU A 27 -38.23 7.67 -25.86
N ALA A 28 -37.12 8.35 -25.58
CA ALA A 28 -35.90 7.71 -25.10
C ALA A 28 -36.05 7.48 -23.60
N MET A 29 -36.29 6.24 -23.20
CA MET A 29 -35.94 5.80 -21.84
C MET A 29 -34.41 5.89 -21.70
N PRO A 30 -33.86 6.40 -20.58
CA PRO A 30 -32.42 6.37 -20.37
C PRO A 30 -32.00 4.91 -20.17
N GLY A 31 -31.46 4.31 -21.23
CA GLY A 31 -30.72 3.07 -21.12
C GLY A 31 -29.47 3.34 -20.29
N LEU A 32 -29.42 2.75 -19.10
CA LEU A 32 -28.21 2.60 -18.31
C LEU A 32 -27.13 2.01 -19.22
N LEU A 33 -26.16 2.83 -19.62
CA LEU A 33 -24.88 2.34 -20.09
C LEU A 33 -24.18 1.74 -18.86
N TRP A 34 -24.26 0.41 -18.76
CA TRP A 34 -23.52 -0.36 -17.76
C TRP A 34 -22.03 -0.25 -18.11
N THR A 35 -21.33 0.71 -17.51
CA THR A 35 -19.88 0.70 -17.50
C THR A 35 -19.45 -0.47 -16.63
N PRO A 36 -18.56 -1.38 -17.09
CA PRO A 36 -18.07 -2.46 -16.25
C PRO A 36 -17.49 -1.86 -14.96
N SER A 37 -17.90 -2.40 -13.82
CA SER A 37 -17.33 -2.09 -12.50
C SER A 37 -15.81 -2.23 -12.56
N ALA A 38 -15.09 -1.29 -11.95
CA ALA A 38 -13.65 -1.39 -11.75
C ALA A 38 -13.34 -2.76 -11.10
N THR A 39 -12.52 -3.57 -11.77
CA THR A 39 -12.05 -4.87 -11.27
C THR A 39 -10.92 -4.63 -10.28
N ALA A 40 -10.88 -5.37 -9.17
CA ALA A 40 -9.78 -5.31 -8.22
C ALA A 40 -8.43 -5.55 -8.92
N ASP A 41 -7.47 -4.66 -8.68
CA ASP A 41 -6.08 -4.79 -9.12
C ASP A 41 -5.37 -5.84 -8.24
N SER A 42 -4.35 -6.52 -8.76
CA SER A 42 -3.49 -7.34 -7.90
C SER A 42 -2.76 -6.45 -6.88
N PRO A 43 -2.67 -6.83 -5.58
CA PRO A 43 -1.91 -6.05 -4.62
C PRO A 43 -0.44 -5.90 -5.05
N PRO A 44 0.15 -4.70 -4.94
CA PRO A 44 1.56 -4.49 -5.25
C PRO A 44 2.43 -5.27 -4.27
N GLY A 45 3.64 -5.63 -4.70
CA GLY A 45 4.63 -6.19 -3.80
C GLY A 45 5.45 -5.10 -3.14
N GLU A 46 6.07 -5.42 -2.01
CA GLU A 46 7.16 -4.63 -1.44
C GLU A 46 8.35 -4.67 -2.42
N GLU A 47 8.65 -3.55 -3.06
CA GLU A 47 9.83 -3.42 -3.91
C GLU A 47 11.08 -3.28 -3.04
N TRP A 48 11.00 -2.47 -1.99
CA TRP A 48 12.00 -2.44 -0.93
C TRP A 48 11.38 -2.00 0.40
N VAL A 49 12.03 -2.43 1.48
CA VAL A 49 11.76 -2.00 2.85
C VAL A 49 13.08 -1.49 3.42
N ALA A 50 13.12 -0.21 3.77
CA ALA A 50 14.23 0.41 4.47
C ALA A 50 13.86 0.51 5.96
N ARG A 51 14.66 -0.15 6.81
CA ARG A 51 14.58 0.00 8.25
C ARG A 51 15.78 0.80 8.74
N TYR A 52 15.52 1.80 9.58
CA TYR A 52 16.58 2.51 10.29
C TYR A 52 16.42 2.28 11.79
N ASN A 53 17.42 1.63 12.37
CA ASN A 53 17.60 1.44 13.80
C ASN A 53 18.83 2.25 14.21
N GLY A 54 18.62 3.27 15.04
CA GLY A 54 19.64 4.18 15.51
C GLY A 54 20.68 3.49 16.40
N THR A 55 21.78 4.18 16.65
CA THR A 55 22.91 3.63 17.43
C THR A 55 22.55 3.25 18.87
N ALA A 56 21.44 3.77 19.41
CA ALA A 56 20.96 3.46 20.74
C ALA A 56 20.13 2.16 20.83
N ASN A 57 19.71 1.57 19.70
CA ASN A 57 18.76 0.45 19.67
C ASN A 57 17.49 0.72 20.50
N SER A 58 16.96 1.93 20.36
CA SER A 58 15.84 2.48 21.13
C SER A 58 14.79 3.06 20.16
N PHE A 59 13.91 3.95 20.62
CA PHE A 59 12.86 4.52 19.78
C PHE A 59 13.43 5.34 18.62
N ASP A 60 13.07 4.93 17.42
CA ASP A 60 13.19 5.66 16.17
C ASP A 60 11.83 5.61 15.47
N GLY A 61 11.15 6.74 15.32
CA GLY A 61 9.87 6.82 14.61
C GLY A 61 9.82 7.92 13.57
N ALA A 62 9.52 7.57 12.32
CA ALA A 62 9.23 8.51 11.25
C ALA A 62 7.81 9.10 11.42
N THR A 63 7.67 10.39 11.12
CA THR A 63 6.41 11.13 11.28
C THR A 63 5.90 11.73 9.96
N ALA A 64 6.79 12.06 9.03
CA ALA A 64 6.43 12.66 7.76
C ALA A 64 7.39 12.24 6.63
N MET A 65 6.92 12.34 5.39
CA MET A 65 7.73 12.09 4.20
C MET A 65 7.43 13.08 3.07
N ALA A 66 8.42 13.25 2.18
CA ALA A 66 8.26 13.86 0.87
C ALA A 66 8.97 12.99 -0.19
N VAL A 67 8.57 13.13 -1.46
CA VAL A 67 9.20 12.40 -2.59
C VAL A 67 9.46 13.37 -3.73
N ASP A 68 10.70 13.43 -4.22
CA ASP A 68 11.05 14.29 -5.36
C ASP A 68 10.78 13.58 -6.70
N ALA A 69 10.74 14.33 -7.81
CA ALA A 69 10.44 13.80 -9.15
C ALA A 69 11.36 12.65 -9.64
N SER A 70 12.52 12.44 -8.99
CA SER A 70 13.44 11.35 -9.32
C SER A 70 13.15 10.05 -8.57
N GLY A 71 12.16 10.05 -7.67
CA GLY A 71 11.84 8.92 -6.80
C GLY A 71 12.70 8.84 -5.55
N ASN A 72 13.43 9.90 -5.18
CA ASN A 72 14.10 9.92 -3.88
C ASN A 72 13.08 10.20 -2.78
N VAL A 73 13.18 9.46 -1.69
CA VAL A 73 12.26 9.53 -0.56
C VAL A 73 12.96 10.23 0.59
N TYR A 74 12.35 11.29 1.11
CA TYR A 74 12.83 12.05 2.25
C TYR A 74 11.93 11.75 3.43
N VAL A 75 12.49 11.26 4.52
CA VAL A 75 11.76 10.85 5.72
C VAL A 75 12.32 11.59 6.91
N THR A 76 11.45 12.09 7.79
CA THR A 76 11.86 12.73 9.04
C THR A 76 11.09 12.20 10.23
N GLY A 77 11.66 12.35 11.42
CA GLY A 77 11.01 12.03 12.69
C GLY A 77 11.94 12.23 13.87
N ALA A 78 11.79 11.39 14.89
CA ALA A 78 12.59 11.42 16.11
C ALA A 78 13.39 10.12 16.28
N SER A 79 14.65 10.19 16.73
CA SER A 79 15.54 9.04 16.87
C SER A 79 16.50 9.18 18.05
N TYR A 80 16.77 8.09 18.77
CA TYR A 80 17.79 8.07 19.84
C TYR A 80 19.20 7.76 19.31
N ALA A 81 20.20 8.53 19.74
CA ALA A 81 21.61 8.15 19.65
C ALA A 81 22.15 7.71 21.01
N PHE A 82 23.25 6.95 21.03
CA PHE A 82 23.81 6.43 22.28
C PHE A 82 24.20 7.58 23.23
N GLY A 83 23.54 7.66 24.40
CA GLY A 83 23.77 8.70 25.39
C GLY A 83 23.11 10.06 25.07
N SER A 84 22.16 10.11 24.13
CA SER A 84 21.36 11.31 23.82
C SER A 84 19.89 11.12 24.19
N GLU A 85 19.11 12.20 24.17
CA GLU A 85 17.65 12.15 24.02
C GLU A 85 17.24 11.88 22.57
N LYS A 86 15.94 11.92 22.27
CA LYS A 86 15.46 11.92 20.89
C LYS A 86 15.96 13.17 20.17
N ASP A 87 16.53 12.98 18.99
CA ASP A 87 16.96 14.05 18.09
C ASP A 87 16.09 14.07 16.83
N PHE A 88 16.08 15.21 16.12
CA PHE A 88 15.59 15.22 14.74
C PHE A 88 16.49 14.35 13.89
N LEU A 89 15.88 13.41 13.18
CA LEU A 89 16.54 12.60 12.16
C LEU A 89 15.81 12.77 10.84
N THR A 90 16.59 13.10 9.80
CA THR A 90 16.12 13.18 8.43
C THR A 90 16.98 12.27 7.56
N ILE A 91 16.34 11.39 6.79
CA ILE A 91 17.00 10.44 5.90
C ILE A 91 16.50 10.67 4.48
N LYS A 92 17.43 10.71 3.52
CA LYS A 92 17.11 10.60 2.10
C LYS A 92 17.46 9.22 1.59
N TYR A 93 16.47 8.50 1.07
CA TYR A 93 16.64 7.27 0.34
C TYR A 93 16.62 7.54 -1.17
N GLY A 94 17.47 6.82 -1.90
CA GLY A 94 17.41 6.74 -3.35
C GLY A 94 16.23 5.87 -3.81
N PRO A 95 15.93 5.83 -5.12
CA PRO A 95 14.76 5.11 -5.65
C PRO A 95 14.76 3.60 -5.37
N THR A 96 15.93 3.04 -5.04
CA THR A 96 16.19 1.64 -4.69
C THR A 96 16.20 1.37 -3.18
N GLY A 97 15.88 2.36 -2.33
CA GLY A 97 15.87 2.22 -0.88
C GLY A 97 17.24 2.37 -0.20
N THR A 98 18.29 2.71 -0.93
CA THR A 98 19.62 2.98 -0.35
C THR A 98 19.66 4.35 0.29
N ILE A 99 20.23 4.48 1.49
CA ILE A 99 20.47 5.79 2.12
C ILE A 99 21.47 6.57 1.25
N LEU A 100 21.06 7.74 0.77
CA LEU A 100 21.92 8.69 0.06
C LEU A 100 22.59 9.64 1.05
N TRP A 101 21.84 10.09 2.06
CA TRP A 101 22.38 10.80 3.21
C TRP A 101 21.45 10.68 4.42
N GLU A 102 22.03 10.90 5.59
CA GLU A 102 21.37 10.96 6.88
C GLU A 102 21.85 12.22 7.58
N ALA A 103 20.92 13.00 8.10
CA ALA A 103 21.18 14.21 8.86
C ALA A 103 20.50 14.11 10.22
N ARG A 104 21.33 14.09 11.27
CA ARG A 104 20.89 14.21 12.66
C ARG A 104 21.16 15.62 13.14
N TYR A 105 20.14 16.29 13.66
CA TYR A 105 20.32 17.59 14.30
C TYR A 105 20.21 17.42 15.81
N THR A 106 21.29 17.76 16.50
CA THR A 106 21.34 17.78 17.97
C THR A 106 21.55 19.21 18.45
N ASN A 107 21.00 19.56 19.61
CA ASN A 107 21.07 20.92 20.15
C ASN A 107 22.45 21.28 20.76
N GLY A 108 23.49 20.47 20.49
CA GLY A 108 24.92 20.73 20.74
C GLY A 108 25.37 20.83 22.21
N THR A 109 24.61 21.47 23.10
CA THR A 109 24.93 21.73 24.52
C THR A 109 23.74 22.19 25.38
N LEU A 110 22.58 22.51 24.80
CA LEU A 110 21.43 23.03 25.54
C LEU A 110 20.50 21.90 25.97
N THR A 111 20.52 21.60 27.28
CA THR A 111 19.54 20.83 28.06
C THR A 111 19.14 19.46 27.54
N ALA A 112 19.30 18.46 28.41
CA ALA A 112 18.68 17.16 28.25
C ALA A 112 17.19 17.28 27.90
N GLY A 113 16.77 16.93 26.67
CA GLY A 113 15.36 16.94 26.27
C GLY A 113 15.08 16.41 24.87
N ASP A 114 13.88 15.85 24.67
CA ASP A 114 13.45 15.24 23.41
C ASP A 114 13.15 16.29 22.32
N ASP A 115 13.69 16.07 21.12
CA ASP A 115 13.35 16.77 19.88
C ASP A 115 12.46 15.88 18.97
N PHE A 116 11.36 16.43 18.46
CA PHE A 116 10.42 15.74 17.57
C PHE A 116 10.17 16.50 16.27
N ALA A 117 10.67 15.99 15.15
CA ALA A 117 10.28 16.47 13.82
C ALA A 117 8.84 16.01 13.50
N ARG A 118 8.04 16.90 12.91
CA ARG A 118 6.60 16.67 12.64
C ARG A 118 6.21 16.85 11.18
N ALA A 119 6.89 17.72 10.43
CA ALA A 119 6.60 17.93 9.02
C ALA A 119 7.88 18.12 8.20
N ILE A 120 7.79 17.75 6.92
CA ILE A 120 8.86 17.88 5.92
C ILE A 120 8.26 18.37 4.60
N ALA A 121 9.00 19.23 3.89
CA ALA A 121 8.72 19.56 2.50
C ALA A 121 10.03 19.69 1.71
N THR A 122 9.91 19.64 0.39
CA THR A 122 11.02 19.80 -0.53
C THR A 122 10.71 20.85 -1.59
N ASP A 123 11.71 21.60 -2.02
CA ASP A 123 11.58 22.47 -3.20
C ASP A 123 12.00 21.75 -4.49
N ALA A 124 11.79 22.42 -5.63
CA ALA A 124 12.16 21.90 -6.96
C ALA A 124 13.68 21.72 -7.16
N SER A 125 14.52 22.33 -6.30
CA SER A 125 15.98 22.14 -6.30
C SER A 125 16.42 20.95 -5.45
N GLY A 126 15.48 20.29 -4.77
CA GLY A 126 15.74 19.18 -3.86
C GLY A 126 16.25 19.62 -2.48
N ASN A 127 16.12 20.91 -2.13
CA ASN A 127 16.36 21.33 -0.74
C ASN A 127 15.24 20.79 0.15
N VAL A 128 15.59 20.47 1.38
CA VAL A 128 14.71 19.82 2.34
C VAL A 128 14.46 20.73 3.52
N TYR A 129 13.20 20.90 3.89
CA TYR A 129 12.76 21.75 4.98
C TYR A 129 12.05 20.89 6.01
N VAL A 130 12.47 20.95 7.26
CA VAL A 130 11.95 20.11 8.35
C VAL A 130 11.55 21.00 9.50
N THR A 131 10.40 20.75 10.13
CA THR A 131 9.98 21.49 11.33
C THR A 131 9.48 20.57 12.42
N GLY A 132 9.53 21.05 13.67
CA GLY A 132 8.93 20.37 14.81
C GLY A 132 9.16 21.09 16.14
N SER A 133 9.12 20.33 17.22
CA SER A 133 9.38 20.81 18.59
C SER A 133 10.77 20.37 19.04
N SER A 134 11.59 21.29 19.54
CA SER A 134 12.95 20.99 20.06
C SER A 134 13.14 21.49 21.49
N ALA A 135 13.83 20.76 22.35
CA ALA A 135 14.01 21.14 23.76
C ALA A 135 14.69 22.51 23.92
N GLY A 136 13.95 23.47 24.48
CA GLY A 136 14.41 24.83 24.75
C GLY A 136 14.65 25.12 26.24
N PRO A 137 15.14 26.32 26.59
CA PRO A 137 15.52 26.67 27.97
C PRO A 137 14.37 26.69 28.98
N ILE A 138 13.14 26.89 28.52
CA ILE A 138 11.93 27.02 29.36
C ILE A 138 10.91 25.91 29.04
N GLY A 139 10.72 25.63 27.76
CA GLY A 139 9.85 24.61 27.22
C GLY A 139 10.30 24.23 25.81
N PRO A 140 9.57 23.37 25.09
CA PRO A 140 9.87 23.08 23.71
C PRO A 140 9.79 24.34 22.83
N ASP A 141 10.77 24.49 21.94
CA ASP A 141 10.91 25.54 20.95
C ASP A 141 10.45 25.06 19.59
N TYR A 142 10.10 26.00 18.71
CA TYR A 142 9.95 25.68 17.30
C TYR A 142 11.35 25.59 16.72
N LEU A 143 11.62 24.48 16.03
CA LEU A 143 12.84 24.32 15.26
C LEU A 143 12.47 24.03 13.81
N THR A 144 13.03 24.84 12.92
CA THR A 144 12.91 24.66 11.47
C THR A 144 14.30 24.57 10.87
N LEU A 145 14.55 23.55 10.07
CA LEU A 145 15.84 23.26 9.45
C LEU A 145 15.72 23.33 7.94
N LYS A 146 16.78 23.77 7.27
CA LYS A 146 16.94 23.59 5.82
C LYS A 146 18.22 22.83 5.53
N TYR A 147 18.10 21.76 4.76
CA TYR A 147 19.22 21.04 4.16
C TYR A 147 19.26 21.32 2.65
N ASP A 148 20.46 21.34 2.07
CA ASP A 148 20.59 21.25 0.62
C ASP A 148 20.28 19.83 0.11
N SER A 149 20.27 19.65 -1.21
CA SER A 149 19.98 18.36 -1.83
C SER A 149 20.99 17.24 -1.49
N GLY A 150 22.18 17.61 -1.02
CA GLY A 150 23.23 16.74 -0.53
C GLY A 150 23.17 16.43 0.97
N GLY A 151 22.19 17.00 1.71
CA GLY A 151 22.02 16.79 3.15
C GLY A 151 22.84 17.73 4.03
N THR A 152 23.49 18.75 3.47
CA THR A 152 24.24 19.74 4.25
C THR A 152 23.28 20.77 4.85
N LEU A 153 23.32 20.94 6.18
CA LEU A 153 22.53 21.95 6.87
C LEU A 153 22.92 23.36 6.37
N GLN A 154 21.95 24.08 5.82
CA GLN A 154 22.10 25.45 5.34
C GLN A 154 21.78 26.46 6.43
N TRP A 155 20.72 26.22 7.19
CA TRP A 155 20.35 27.02 8.35
C TRP A 155 19.43 26.23 9.30
N ALA A 156 19.44 26.65 10.56
CA ALA A 156 18.52 26.22 11.60
C ALA A 156 17.89 27.47 12.22
N ALA A 157 16.58 27.63 12.03
CA ALA A 157 15.80 28.72 12.58
C ALA A 157 15.08 28.24 13.84
N ARG A 158 15.29 28.95 14.94
CA ARG A 158 14.69 28.63 16.24
C ARG A 158 13.82 29.78 16.69
N TYR A 159 12.57 29.47 17.03
CA TYR A 159 11.70 30.40 17.73
C TYR A 159 11.52 29.90 19.15
N THR A 160 12.13 30.62 20.09
CA THR A 160 12.14 30.25 21.50
C THR A 160 10.85 30.62 22.18
N THR A 161 10.24 29.65 22.86
CA THR A 161 8.96 29.88 23.53
C THR A 161 9.19 30.55 24.87
N THR A 162 8.16 31.27 25.31
CA THR A 162 8.19 32.07 26.54
C THR A 162 7.53 31.34 27.71
N SER A 163 7.18 30.06 27.53
CA SER A 163 6.42 29.25 28.48
C SER A 163 6.97 27.83 28.56
N SER A 164 6.73 27.14 29.69
CA SER A 164 7.04 25.72 29.83
C SER A 164 5.91 24.81 29.32
N ALA A 165 4.89 25.37 28.67
CA ALA A 165 3.78 24.60 28.13
C ALA A 165 4.26 23.74 26.95
N SER A 166 3.54 22.66 26.66
CA SER A 166 3.82 21.83 25.47
C SER A 166 3.47 22.61 24.21
N THR A 167 4.46 23.29 23.63
CA THR A 167 4.40 24.10 22.42
C THR A 167 5.16 23.41 21.28
N GLY A 168 4.92 23.81 20.03
CA GLY A 168 5.71 23.31 18.90
C GLY A 168 5.03 23.40 17.54
N ALA A 169 5.85 23.44 16.50
CA ALA A 169 5.42 23.42 15.12
C ALA A 169 4.79 22.08 14.75
N ARG A 170 3.64 22.09 14.06
CA ARG A 170 2.92 20.88 13.61
C ARG A 170 2.96 20.68 12.10
N ALA A 171 2.93 21.77 11.33
CA ALA A 171 2.92 21.71 9.88
C ALA A 171 3.81 22.79 9.26
N LEU A 172 4.26 22.55 8.03
CA LEU A 172 4.99 23.52 7.23
C LEU A 172 4.55 23.49 5.77
N ALA A 173 4.67 24.64 5.11
CA ALA A 173 4.53 24.80 3.67
C ALA A 173 5.69 25.63 3.11
N VAL A 174 6.05 25.41 1.85
CA VAL A 174 7.12 26.15 1.16
C VAL A 174 6.58 26.68 -0.16
N ASP A 175 6.79 27.97 -0.42
CA ASP A 175 6.35 28.59 -1.68
C ASP A 175 7.39 28.43 -2.81
N GLY A 176 7.01 28.84 -4.02
CA GLY A 176 7.90 28.79 -5.19
C GLY A 176 9.14 29.70 -5.11
N SER A 177 9.21 30.61 -4.15
CA SER A 177 10.37 31.46 -3.88
C SER A 177 11.28 30.88 -2.79
N GLY A 178 10.90 29.75 -2.19
CA GLY A 178 11.63 29.09 -1.10
C GLY A 178 11.39 29.70 0.28
N ASN A 179 10.35 30.52 0.45
CA ASN A 179 9.92 30.99 1.77
C ASN A 179 9.21 29.85 2.50
N VAL A 180 9.43 29.76 3.81
CA VAL A 180 8.93 28.66 4.64
C VAL A 180 7.90 29.19 5.61
N TYR A 181 6.73 28.56 5.65
CA TYR A 181 5.62 28.93 6.50
C TYR A 181 5.38 27.80 7.48
N VAL A 182 5.47 28.07 8.78
CA VAL A 182 5.41 27.08 9.84
C VAL A 182 4.28 27.44 10.79
N THR A 183 3.45 26.47 11.17
CA THR A 183 2.35 26.71 12.11
C THR A 183 2.31 25.70 13.24
N GLY A 184 1.70 26.06 14.36
CA GLY A 184 1.49 25.19 15.52
C GLY A 184 0.80 25.91 16.68
N MET A 185 1.14 25.52 17.91
CA MET A 185 0.67 26.16 19.15
C MET A 185 1.82 26.82 19.93
N ASP A 186 1.57 28.00 20.53
CA ASP A 186 2.48 28.69 21.46
C ASP A 186 1.70 29.39 22.58
N ALA A 187 2.12 29.24 23.84
CA ALA A 187 1.36 29.76 24.97
C ALA A 187 1.64 31.23 25.36
N GLY A 188 2.57 31.89 24.67
CA GLY A 188 2.87 33.32 24.88
C GLY A 188 3.16 33.72 26.33
N TRP A 189 2.63 34.88 26.74
CA TRP A 189 2.85 35.52 28.05
C TRP A 189 1.59 35.54 28.96
N GLY A 190 0.57 34.73 28.68
CA GLY A 190 -0.74 34.87 29.33
C GLY A 190 -1.69 33.69 29.18
N TRP A 191 -1.30 32.54 29.74
CA TRP A 191 -2.13 31.39 30.15
C TRP A 191 -3.07 30.70 29.14
N GLY A 192 -2.91 30.87 27.82
CA GLY A 192 -3.66 30.14 26.79
C GLY A 192 -2.73 29.67 25.68
N MET A 193 -3.03 28.56 24.98
CA MET A 193 -2.25 28.18 23.79
C MET A 193 -2.80 28.90 22.57
N ASP A 194 -2.02 29.72 21.87
CA ASP A 194 -2.48 30.40 20.65
C ASP A 194 -1.98 29.70 19.39
N TYR A 195 -2.64 29.94 18.26
CA TYR A 195 -2.02 29.65 16.97
C TYR A 195 -0.79 30.52 16.83
N LEU A 196 0.32 29.92 16.41
CA LEU A 196 1.50 30.65 15.99
C LEU A 196 1.83 30.24 14.57
N THR A 197 1.90 31.22 13.66
CA THR A 197 2.36 31.02 12.29
C THR A 197 3.55 31.92 12.03
N ILE A 198 4.66 31.34 11.56
CA ILE A 198 5.91 32.04 11.30
C ILE A 198 6.25 31.89 9.83
N ARG A 199 6.75 32.97 9.21
CA ARG A 199 7.37 32.93 7.90
C ARG A 199 8.87 33.17 8.00
N TYR A 200 9.64 32.28 7.40
CA TYR A 200 11.07 32.44 7.20
C TYR A 200 11.40 32.72 5.74
N SER A 201 12.31 33.67 5.51
CA SER A 201 12.94 33.91 4.21
C SER A 201 13.73 32.69 3.72
N PRO A 202 14.15 32.61 2.44
CA PRO A 202 14.91 31.47 1.94
C PRO A 202 16.28 31.30 2.64
N SER A 203 16.78 32.37 3.26
CA SER A 203 17.98 32.43 4.11
C SER A 203 17.76 31.99 5.56
N GLY A 204 16.53 31.66 5.97
CA GLY A 204 16.21 31.23 7.33
C GLY A 204 16.03 32.37 8.34
N LEU A 205 15.94 33.62 7.87
CA LEU A 205 15.60 34.76 8.74
C LEU A 205 14.09 34.81 8.93
N GLU A 206 13.65 35.01 10.17
CA GLU A 206 12.24 35.28 10.49
C GLU A 206 11.82 36.61 9.86
N ASP A 207 10.84 36.56 8.97
CA ASP A 207 10.29 37.75 8.33
C ASP A 207 9.09 38.29 9.14
N TRP A 208 8.24 37.39 9.63
CA TRP A 208 7.13 37.73 10.53
C TRP A 208 6.64 36.52 11.32
N ALA A 209 5.98 36.80 12.44
CA ALA A 209 5.23 35.83 13.24
C ALA A 209 3.83 36.40 13.55
N GLN A 210 2.79 35.63 13.26
CA GLN A 210 1.40 35.95 13.55
C GLN A 210 0.84 35.02 14.62
N ARG A 211 0.22 35.63 15.63
CA ARG A 211 -0.50 34.91 16.69
C ARG A 211 -1.99 35.12 16.49
N LEU A 212 -2.77 34.05 16.56
CA LEU A 212 -4.22 34.13 16.58
C LEU A 212 -4.74 33.51 17.88
N SER A 213 -5.34 34.37 18.70
CA SER A 213 -6.16 34.02 19.84
C SER A 213 -7.56 34.56 19.62
N ARG A 214 -8.58 33.72 19.83
CA ARG A 214 -9.99 34.12 19.69
C ARG A 214 -10.75 34.05 21.01
N SER A 215 -10.04 33.83 22.10
CA SER A 215 -10.63 33.82 23.42
C SER A 215 -9.98 34.84 24.36
N THR A 216 -10.79 35.29 25.32
CA THR A 216 -10.37 36.20 26.39
C THR A 216 -10.05 35.44 27.68
N ASN A 217 -10.23 34.12 27.67
CA ASN A 217 -9.98 33.25 28.80
C ASN A 217 -8.53 32.79 28.79
N ALA A 218 -7.81 33.11 29.85
CA ALA A 218 -6.41 32.74 30.02
C ALA A 218 -6.27 31.27 30.46
N ALA A 219 -6.95 30.32 29.83
CA ALA A 219 -6.84 28.88 30.09
C ALA A 219 -7.35 28.04 28.90
N ASP A 220 -7.35 28.60 27.70
CA ASP A 220 -7.83 27.99 26.46
C ASP A 220 -6.74 27.18 25.74
N TYR A 221 -7.20 26.31 24.84
CA TYR A 221 -6.38 25.45 24.03
C TYR A 221 -6.62 25.74 22.54
N GLU A 222 -5.70 26.47 21.93
CA GLU A 222 -5.67 26.71 20.49
C GLU A 222 -4.46 26.01 19.88
N ALA A 223 -4.70 25.16 18.88
CA ALA A 223 -3.63 24.49 18.15
C ALA A 223 -3.89 24.51 16.66
N ALA A 224 -3.00 25.17 15.91
CA ALA A 224 -2.97 25.07 14.46
C ALA A 224 -2.42 23.70 14.05
N GLN A 225 -3.09 23.04 13.10
CA GLN A 225 -2.81 21.68 12.67
C GLN A 225 -2.25 21.61 11.26
N ALA A 226 -2.73 22.48 10.36
CA ALA A 226 -2.32 22.49 8.96
C ALA A 226 -2.11 23.92 8.45
N VAL A 227 -1.20 24.06 7.49
CA VAL A 227 -0.92 25.30 6.76
C VAL A 227 -0.78 25.00 5.26
N ALA A 228 -1.31 25.89 4.42
CA ALA A 228 -1.04 25.90 2.99
C ALA A 228 -0.75 27.33 2.52
N VAL A 229 -0.06 27.44 1.39
CA VAL A 229 0.27 28.71 0.74
C VAL A 229 -0.14 28.63 -0.73
N ASP A 230 -0.77 29.69 -1.25
CA ASP A 230 -1.10 29.77 -2.67
C ASP A 230 0.01 30.46 -3.49
N ALA A 231 -0.16 30.52 -4.81
CA ALA A 231 0.81 31.11 -5.71
C ALA A 231 1.00 32.63 -5.52
N ASP A 232 0.02 33.31 -4.91
CA ASP A 232 0.09 34.74 -4.58
C ASP A 232 0.78 35.00 -3.23
N GLY A 233 1.16 33.92 -2.53
CA GLY A 233 1.79 33.97 -1.21
C GLY A 233 0.80 34.19 -0.06
N ASN A 234 -0.51 34.01 -0.29
CA ASN A 234 -1.47 34.02 0.81
C ASN A 234 -1.34 32.73 1.61
N VAL A 235 -1.46 32.86 2.93
CA VAL A 235 -1.26 31.77 3.89
C VAL A 235 -2.60 31.39 4.50
N TYR A 236 -2.90 30.10 4.52
CA TYR A 236 -4.13 29.55 5.06
C TYR A 236 -3.79 28.59 6.18
N VAL A 237 -4.39 28.78 7.35
CA VAL A 237 -4.10 27.97 8.55
C VAL A 237 -5.41 27.50 9.15
N THR A 238 -5.46 26.22 9.56
CA THR A 238 -6.61 25.67 10.27
C THR A 238 -6.19 24.91 11.52
N GLY A 239 -7.09 24.83 12.49
CA GLY A 239 -6.90 24.03 13.70
C GLY A 239 -8.13 24.06 14.60
N THR A 240 -7.89 23.97 15.90
CA THR A 240 -8.89 24.06 16.97
C THR A 240 -8.65 25.33 17.78
N SER A 241 -9.65 26.15 18.06
CA SER A 241 -9.52 27.37 18.89
C SER A 241 -10.83 27.66 19.62
N LYS A 242 -10.75 28.12 20.86
CA LYS A 242 -11.90 28.60 21.61
C LYS A 242 -12.30 30.00 21.13
N VAL A 243 -13.55 30.17 20.71
CA VAL A 243 -14.06 31.48 20.29
C VAL A 243 -14.99 32.06 21.35
N THR A 244 -14.59 33.20 21.95
CA THR A 244 -15.40 33.84 23.00
C THR A 244 -16.78 34.23 22.46
N GLY A 245 -17.83 33.75 23.14
CA GLY A 245 -19.21 34.10 22.85
C GLY A 245 -19.88 33.29 21.73
N LEU A 246 -19.21 32.27 21.17
CA LEU A 246 -19.82 31.36 20.18
C LEU A 246 -20.27 30.03 20.81
N SER A 247 -19.37 29.29 21.45
CA SER A 247 -19.65 27.98 22.04
C SER A 247 -18.94 27.80 23.40
N SER A 248 -19.28 26.73 24.13
CA SER A 248 -18.56 26.38 25.37
C SER A 248 -17.29 25.56 25.12
N GLY A 249 -17.28 24.79 24.02
CA GLY A 249 -16.15 24.01 23.53
C GLY A 249 -15.20 24.81 22.65
N GLU A 250 -14.21 24.13 22.10
CA GLU A 250 -13.31 24.67 21.07
C GLU A 250 -13.93 24.49 19.68
N ASP A 251 -13.77 25.47 18.80
CA ASP A 251 -14.30 25.44 17.43
C ASP A 251 -13.18 25.24 16.41
N ALA A 252 -13.51 24.68 15.23
CA ALA A 252 -12.53 24.57 14.16
C ALA A 252 -12.37 25.93 13.48
N VAL A 253 -11.20 26.55 13.60
CA VAL A 253 -10.94 27.90 13.09
C VAL A 253 -9.99 27.87 11.91
N THR A 254 -10.35 28.59 10.86
CA THR A 254 -9.54 28.79 9.66
C THR A 254 -9.25 30.27 9.48
N VAL A 255 -7.98 30.62 9.25
CA VAL A 255 -7.52 32.00 9.05
C VAL A 255 -6.73 32.12 7.75
N LYS A 256 -6.90 33.26 7.07
CA LYS A 256 -6.12 33.65 5.90
C LYS A 256 -5.30 34.91 6.19
N TYR A 257 -4.02 34.87 5.86
CA TYR A 257 -3.12 36.01 5.80
C TYR A 257 -2.74 36.31 4.35
N ASP A 258 -2.55 37.58 4.01
CA ASP A 258 -1.89 37.94 2.75
C ASP A 258 -0.37 37.76 2.82
N SER A 259 0.32 37.97 1.70
CA SER A 259 1.78 37.87 1.61
C SER A 259 2.52 38.91 2.47
N ALA A 260 1.83 39.97 2.91
CA ALA A 260 2.34 40.98 3.84
C ALA A 260 1.98 40.68 5.32
N ALA A 261 1.50 39.46 5.61
CA ALA A 261 1.08 38.99 6.93
C ALA A 261 -0.17 39.66 7.52
N SER A 262 -0.95 40.40 6.72
CA SER A 262 -2.20 40.98 7.19
C SER A 262 -3.29 39.91 7.21
N GLN A 263 -4.00 39.78 8.33
CA GLN A 263 -5.15 38.89 8.41
C GLN A 263 -6.29 39.42 7.51
N LEU A 264 -6.66 38.66 6.49
CA LEU A 264 -7.75 39.00 5.58
C LEU A 264 -9.10 38.54 6.12
N TRP A 265 -9.16 37.33 6.68
CA TRP A 265 -10.35 36.79 7.33
C TRP A 265 -9.98 35.67 8.30
N ALA A 266 -10.87 35.41 9.26
CA ALA A 266 -10.81 34.27 10.17
C ALA A 266 -12.22 33.81 10.51
N VAL A 267 -12.54 32.55 10.18
CA VAL A 267 -13.88 31.96 10.30
C VAL A 267 -13.84 30.74 11.20
N ALA A 268 -14.93 30.49 11.91
CA ALA A 268 -15.11 29.33 12.78
C ALA A 268 -16.20 28.43 12.22
N TYR A 269 -15.97 27.12 12.24
CA TYR A 269 -16.98 26.09 12.09
C TYR A 269 -17.44 25.67 13.49
N THR A 270 -18.75 25.74 13.74
CA THR A 270 -19.36 25.59 15.08
C THR A 270 -20.40 24.47 15.13
N GLY A 271 -20.20 23.42 14.33
CA GLY A 271 -21.10 22.26 14.27
C GLY A 271 -22.53 22.57 13.82
N LEU A 272 -23.46 21.71 14.24
CA LEU A 272 -24.89 21.89 13.96
C LEU A 272 -25.46 23.12 14.69
N PRO A 273 -26.51 23.78 14.14
CA PRO A 273 -27.16 24.90 14.82
C PRO A 273 -27.60 24.54 16.24
N GLY A 274 -27.07 25.28 17.22
CA GLY A 274 -27.35 25.06 18.64
C GLY A 274 -26.40 24.08 19.35
N SER A 275 -25.44 23.50 18.64
CA SER A 275 -24.32 22.78 19.24
C SER A 275 -23.41 23.75 20.01
N ILE A 276 -22.83 23.24 21.09
CA ILE A 276 -21.88 23.97 21.95
C ILE A 276 -20.61 23.16 22.20
N ALA A 277 -20.48 22.03 21.50
CA ALA A 277 -19.46 21.02 21.71
C ALA A 277 -18.27 21.24 20.75
N ALA A 278 -17.20 20.46 20.94
CA ALA A 278 -15.91 20.77 20.34
C ALA A 278 -15.79 20.29 18.89
N ASP A 279 -15.18 21.13 18.05
CA ASP A 279 -14.91 20.94 16.63
C ASP A 279 -13.42 21.13 16.32
N TRP A 280 -12.79 20.15 15.67
CA TRP A 280 -11.34 20.12 15.47
C TRP A 280 -11.00 20.07 13.98
N GLY A 281 -10.42 21.15 13.44
CA GLY A 281 -9.89 21.19 12.09
C GLY A 281 -8.54 20.48 12.00
N MET A 282 -8.45 19.42 11.19
CA MET A 282 -7.26 18.55 11.15
C MET A 282 -6.44 18.73 9.88
N ALA A 283 -7.10 18.92 8.74
CA ALA A 283 -6.45 19.05 7.44
C ALA A 283 -7.08 20.16 6.62
N LEU A 284 -6.25 20.80 5.77
CA LEU A 284 -6.73 21.81 4.83
C LEU A 284 -6.07 21.65 3.45
N ALA A 285 -6.80 22.05 2.41
CA ALA A 285 -6.30 22.14 1.05
C ALA A 285 -6.89 23.38 0.34
N VAL A 286 -6.16 23.93 -0.62
CA VAL A 286 -6.56 25.15 -1.34
C VAL A 286 -6.57 24.86 -2.84
N ASP A 287 -7.64 25.21 -3.53
CA ASP A 287 -7.73 25.06 -4.98
C ASP A 287 -7.10 26.26 -5.73
N GLY A 288 -6.93 26.11 -7.05
CA GLY A 288 -6.33 27.18 -7.88
C GLY A 288 -7.16 28.47 -7.97
N SER A 289 -8.38 28.50 -7.44
CA SER A 289 -9.21 29.71 -7.33
C SER A 289 -9.11 30.36 -5.94
N GLY A 290 -8.29 29.81 -5.05
CA GLY A 290 -8.15 30.27 -3.66
C GLY A 290 -9.31 29.87 -2.76
N ASN A 291 -10.14 28.89 -3.16
CA ASN A 291 -11.14 28.32 -2.25
C ASN A 291 -10.45 27.35 -1.29
N VAL A 292 -10.89 27.34 -0.04
CA VAL A 292 -10.26 26.60 1.06
C VAL A 292 -11.18 25.47 1.48
N TYR A 293 -10.64 24.26 1.53
CA TYR A 293 -11.32 23.06 1.99
C TYR A 293 -10.71 22.66 3.33
N VAL A 294 -11.55 22.40 4.32
CA VAL A 294 -11.12 21.99 5.66
C VAL A 294 -11.87 20.73 6.04
N ALA A 295 -11.13 19.74 6.54
CA ALA A 295 -11.70 18.52 7.09
C ALA A 295 -11.23 18.30 8.53
N GLY A 296 -12.10 17.69 9.31
CA GLY A 296 -11.88 17.47 10.73
C GLY A 296 -13.03 16.69 11.33
N HIS A 297 -13.19 16.80 12.64
CA HIS A 297 -14.29 16.15 13.33
C HIS A 297 -15.01 17.08 14.30
N SER A 298 -16.30 16.84 14.48
CA SER A 298 -17.23 17.69 15.21
C SER A 298 -18.03 16.86 16.19
N THR A 299 -18.14 17.34 17.43
CA THR A 299 -19.05 16.75 18.43
C THR A 299 -20.32 17.56 18.42
N ASP A 300 -21.49 16.94 18.21
CA ASP A 300 -22.76 17.67 18.22
C ASP A 300 -23.77 17.13 19.22
N ALA A 301 -24.13 17.91 20.23
CA ALA A 301 -25.26 17.57 21.08
C ALA A 301 -26.58 17.64 20.27
N PRO A 302 -27.53 16.68 20.42
CA PRO A 302 -27.59 15.60 21.42
C PRO A 302 -26.91 14.28 20.99
N VAL A 303 -26.21 14.25 19.86
CA VAL A 303 -25.54 13.06 19.31
C VAL A 303 -24.28 12.77 20.15
N THR A 304 -24.18 11.55 20.67
CA THR A 304 -23.00 11.14 21.43
C THR A 304 -21.99 10.58 20.43
N GLY A 305 -20.82 11.21 20.27
CA GLY A 305 -19.78 10.79 19.31
C GLY A 305 -19.29 11.96 18.45
N ARG A 306 -18.07 11.85 17.94
CA ARG A 306 -17.50 12.76 16.94
C ARG A 306 -17.90 12.33 15.53
N ASP A 307 -18.20 13.26 14.64
CA ASP A 307 -18.46 12.97 13.23
C ASP A 307 -17.50 13.73 12.33
N TYR A 308 -17.27 13.26 11.10
CA TYR A 308 -16.50 14.05 10.13
C TYR A 308 -17.26 15.33 9.82
N PHE A 309 -16.53 16.43 9.72
CA PHE A 309 -17.00 17.59 8.95
C PHE A 309 -16.06 17.84 7.78
N THR A 310 -16.61 18.37 6.70
CA THR A 310 -15.86 18.92 5.58
C THR A 310 -16.54 20.19 5.11
N VAL A 311 -15.81 21.30 5.08
CA VAL A 311 -16.34 22.61 4.70
C VAL A 311 -15.47 23.21 3.60
N LYS A 312 -16.12 23.83 2.61
CA LYS A 312 -15.46 24.62 1.58
C LYS A 312 -15.82 26.10 1.76
N TYR A 313 -14.80 26.93 1.89
CA TYR A 313 -14.91 28.39 1.89
C TYR A 313 -14.48 28.97 0.54
N ASN A 314 -15.11 30.05 0.12
CA ASN A 314 -14.62 30.87 -0.98
C ASN A 314 -13.37 31.65 -0.55
N SER A 315 -12.70 32.31 -1.51
CA SER A 315 -11.47 33.07 -1.26
C SER A 315 -11.62 34.24 -0.26
N GLY A 316 -12.85 34.69 0.00
CA GLY A 316 -13.23 35.69 0.99
C GLY A 316 -13.72 35.13 2.34
N GLY A 317 -13.64 33.80 2.56
CA GLY A 317 -14.02 33.15 3.82
C GLY A 317 -15.51 32.80 3.93
N GLY A 318 -16.34 33.07 2.91
CA GLY A 318 -17.75 32.68 2.92
C GLY A 318 -17.92 31.18 2.65
N VAL A 319 -18.79 30.50 3.40
CA VAL A 319 -19.11 29.08 3.18
C VAL A 319 -19.76 28.88 1.81
N ILE A 320 -19.22 27.97 1.01
CA ILE A 320 -19.81 27.51 -0.25
C ILE A 320 -20.68 26.28 0.04
N TRP A 321 -20.14 25.30 0.74
CA TRP A 321 -20.86 24.12 1.20
C TRP A 321 -20.20 23.53 2.44
N GLU A 322 -20.99 22.77 3.21
CA GLU A 322 -20.56 21.99 4.35
C GLU A 322 -21.20 20.59 4.29
N LYS A 323 -20.46 19.58 4.74
CA LYS A 323 -20.87 18.17 4.71
C LYS A 323 -20.37 17.46 5.95
N ARG A 324 -21.10 16.39 6.28
CA ARG A 324 -20.79 15.52 7.41
C ARG A 324 -20.85 14.07 7.02
N TYR A 325 -20.11 13.24 7.76
CA TYR A 325 -20.14 11.80 7.64
C TYR A 325 -20.08 11.19 9.04
N ASN A 326 -21.10 10.40 9.39
CA ASN A 326 -21.35 9.78 10.71
C ASN A 326 -21.53 8.24 10.54
N GLY A 327 -20.58 7.58 9.86
CA GLY A 327 -20.60 6.13 9.66
C GLY A 327 -21.81 5.55 8.88
N ALA A 328 -21.96 4.22 8.92
CA ALA A 328 -23.05 3.49 8.25
C ALA A 328 -24.01 2.83 9.28
N GLY A 329 -25.24 3.35 9.38
CA GLY A 329 -26.34 2.76 10.15
C GLY A 329 -27.23 3.81 10.84
N ALA A 330 -28.52 3.52 11.02
CA ALA A 330 -29.45 4.48 11.62
C ALA A 330 -29.22 4.59 13.15
N GLY A 331 -28.92 5.79 13.65
CA GLY A 331 -28.84 6.10 15.09
C GLY A 331 -27.52 5.73 15.78
N ILE A 332 -26.40 5.68 15.04
CA ILE A 332 -25.09 5.34 15.59
C ILE A 332 -24.39 6.59 16.14
N ASN A 333 -23.62 6.36 17.21
CA ASN A 333 -23.16 7.30 18.24
C ASN A 333 -21.68 7.01 18.59
N GLY A 334 -20.87 6.70 17.57
CA GLY A 334 -19.46 6.34 17.72
C GLY A 334 -18.56 7.47 17.24
N ASP A 335 -17.26 7.39 17.54
CA ASP A 335 -16.31 8.39 17.08
C ASP A 335 -15.86 8.14 15.64
N ASP A 336 -16.13 9.12 14.78
CA ASP A 336 -15.60 9.28 13.43
C ASP A 336 -14.66 10.49 13.39
N GLU A 337 -13.37 10.23 13.21
CA GLU A 337 -12.33 11.25 13.14
C GLU A 337 -11.69 11.34 11.75
N ALA A 338 -11.91 12.45 11.03
CA ALA A 338 -11.15 12.75 9.82
C ALA A 338 -9.73 13.22 10.18
N THR A 339 -8.72 12.73 9.47
CA THR A 339 -7.30 13.02 9.72
C THR A 339 -6.60 13.63 8.52
N ALA A 340 -7.07 13.37 7.30
CA ALA A 340 -6.40 13.82 6.09
C ALA A 340 -7.38 14.23 4.98
N LEU A 341 -6.95 15.18 4.15
CA LEU A 341 -7.72 15.75 3.03
C LEU A 341 -6.79 16.00 1.84
N VAL A 342 -7.21 15.60 0.65
CA VAL A 342 -6.55 15.96 -0.63
C VAL A 342 -7.59 16.35 -1.68
N LEU A 343 -7.16 17.12 -2.68
CA LEU A 343 -7.99 17.54 -3.81
C LEU A 343 -7.49 16.90 -5.10
N ASP A 344 -8.40 16.53 -6.00
CA ASP A 344 -8.03 16.26 -7.39
C ASP A 344 -7.93 17.56 -8.22
N SER A 345 -7.50 17.43 -9.47
CA SER A 345 -7.38 18.56 -10.41
C SER A 345 -8.72 19.24 -10.76
N ALA A 346 -9.85 18.58 -10.52
CA ALA A 346 -11.19 19.15 -10.69
C ALA A 346 -11.70 19.85 -9.41
N GLY A 347 -10.93 19.77 -8.30
CA GLY A 347 -11.30 20.33 -7.00
C GLY A 347 -12.25 19.44 -6.19
N ASN A 348 -12.43 18.16 -6.54
CA ASN A 348 -13.15 17.23 -5.68
C ASN A 348 -12.33 16.92 -4.45
N ALA A 349 -12.99 16.85 -3.30
CA ALA A 349 -12.35 16.61 -2.01
C ALA A 349 -12.40 15.13 -1.64
N TYR A 350 -11.28 14.61 -1.17
CA TYR A 350 -11.14 13.25 -0.66
C TYR A 350 -10.68 13.30 0.78
N VAL A 351 -11.49 12.78 1.69
CA VAL A 351 -11.28 12.87 3.14
C VAL A 351 -11.14 11.46 3.69
N ALA A 352 -10.10 11.21 4.48
CA ALA A 352 -9.86 9.92 5.12
C ALA A 352 -9.66 10.05 6.63
N GLY A 353 -10.00 8.99 7.35
CA GLY A 353 -9.78 8.88 8.80
C GLY A 353 -10.30 7.56 9.38
N ALA A 354 -10.55 7.55 10.69
CA ALA A 354 -11.19 6.45 11.39
C ALA A 354 -12.70 6.69 11.47
N SER A 355 -13.52 5.66 11.34
CA SER A 355 -14.96 5.77 11.58
C SER A 355 -15.48 4.53 12.29
N PHE A 356 -16.30 4.73 13.30
CA PHE A 356 -16.81 3.68 14.17
C PHE A 356 -17.89 2.84 13.47
N ASN A 357 -17.79 1.52 13.61
CA ASN A 357 -18.80 0.57 13.17
C ASN A 357 -19.41 -0.14 14.37
N ASN A 358 -20.74 -0.27 14.36
CA ASN A 358 -21.50 -0.99 15.40
C ASN A 358 -21.64 -2.49 15.10
N GLY A 359 -20.72 -3.04 14.31
CA GLY A 359 -20.60 -4.48 14.08
C GLY A 359 -20.16 -5.22 15.34
N ALA A 360 -20.21 -6.55 15.33
CA ALA A 360 -19.61 -7.36 16.39
C ALA A 360 -18.28 -7.93 15.85
N PRO A 361 -17.11 -7.53 16.38
CA PRO A 361 -16.91 -6.59 17.50
C PRO A 361 -17.04 -5.12 17.10
N ALA A 362 -17.42 -4.25 18.05
CA ALA A 362 -17.53 -2.82 17.82
C ALA A 362 -16.13 -2.19 17.81
N ASN A 363 -15.77 -1.57 16.69
CA ASN A 363 -14.42 -1.11 16.38
C ASN A 363 -14.48 0.11 15.44
N SER A 364 -13.32 0.72 15.16
CA SER A 364 -13.19 1.73 14.09
C SER A 364 -12.61 1.09 12.85
N ASP A 365 -13.05 1.51 11.68
CA ASP A 365 -12.50 1.11 10.38
C ASP A 365 -12.04 2.36 9.62
N TYR A 366 -11.25 2.19 8.55
CA TYR A 366 -10.95 3.33 7.67
C TYR A 366 -12.24 3.80 7.01
N ALA A 367 -12.50 5.10 6.99
CA ALA A 367 -13.48 5.69 6.09
C ALA A 367 -12.77 6.64 5.13
N THR A 368 -13.15 6.57 3.86
CA THR A 368 -12.69 7.50 2.83
C THR A 368 -13.90 8.00 2.07
N VAL A 369 -14.10 9.31 2.06
CA VAL A 369 -15.27 9.97 1.45
C VAL A 369 -14.81 10.88 0.34
N LYS A 370 -15.43 10.77 -0.83
CA LYS A 370 -15.25 11.71 -1.94
C LYS A 370 -16.45 12.66 -2.05
N TYR A 371 -16.19 13.95 -2.12
CA TYR A 371 -17.19 14.99 -2.33
C TYR A 371 -16.95 15.72 -3.66
N ASP A 372 -18.03 16.02 -4.38
CA ASP A 372 -18.02 16.88 -5.55
C ASP A 372 -17.55 18.29 -5.18
N GLY A 373 -16.55 18.82 -5.88
CA GLY A 373 -15.91 20.09 -5.53
C GLY A 373 -16.82 21.32 -5.62
N ALA A 374 -17.84 21.28 -6.49
CA ALA A 374 -18.73 22.41 -6.73
C ALA A 374 -19.92 22.42 -5.75
N THR A 375 -20.51 21.25 -5.48
CA THR A 375 -21.76 21.10 -4.73
C THR A 375 -21.58 20.51 -3.33
N GLY A 376 -20.45 19.88 -3.06
CA GLY A 376 -20.21 19.09 -1.86
C GLY A 376 -20.99 17.78 -1.84
N ASN A 377 -21.67 17.38 -2.91
CA ASN A 377 -22.42 16.12 -2.89
C ASN A 377 -21.46 14.95 -2.69
N GLN A 378 -21.80 14.03 -1.77
CA GLN A 378 -21.04 12.80 -1.58
C GLN A 378 -21.14 11.96 -2.86
N LEU A 379 -20.00 11.70 -3.49
CA LEU A 379 -19.90 10.89 -4.70
C LEU A 379 -19.77 9.40 -4.36
N TRP A 380 -18.95 9.06 -3.36
CA TRP A 380 -18.83 7.71 -2.83
C TRP A 380 -18.21 7.71 -1.43
N VAL A 381 -18.38 6.59 -0.73
CA VAL A 381 -17.70 6.25 0.53
C VAL A 381 -17.08 4.86 0.39
N ALA A 382 -15.82 4.72 0.79
CA ALA A 382 -15.11 3.47 0.87
C ALA A 382 -14.71 3.17 2.32
N ARG A 383 -14.72 1.89 2.70
CA ARG A 383 -14.41 1.42 4.07
C ARG A 383 -13.40 0.28 4.02
N TYR A 384 -12.50 0.20 4.99
CA TYR A 384 -11.55 -0.92 5.15
C TYR A 384 -11.47 -1.35 6.63
N ASN A 385 -11.79 -2.63 6.89
CA ASN A 385 -11.93 -3.28 8.23
C ASN A 385 -10.82 -4.30 8.53
N GLY A 386 -9.75 -4.29 7.70
CA GLY A 386 -8.65 -5.22 7.85
C GLY A 386 -9.05 -6.71 7.83
N PRO A 387 -8.08 -7.62 8.00
CA PRO A 387 -8.33 -9.06 8.08
C PRO A 387 -8.72 -9.51 9.51
N ALA A 388 -8.34 -8.76 10.54
CA ALA A 388 -8.65 -9.10 11.93
C ALA A 388 -10.05 -8.65 12.38
N ASN A 389 -10.74 -7.83 11.58
CA ASN A 389 -11.98 -7.14 11.98
C ASN A 389 -11.79 -6.43 13.34
N GLY A 390 -10.66 -5.76 13.51
CA GLY A 390 -10.30 -5.02 14.72
C GLY A 390 -10.31 -3.52 14.46
N SER A 391 -9.70 -2.71 15.34
CA SER A 391 -9.66 -1.26 15.10
C SER A 391 -8.62 -0.88 14.05
N ASP A 392 -9.05 -0.12 13.05
CA ASP A 392 -8.28 0.44 11.96
C ASP A 392 -8.52 1.96 11.85
N ALA A 393 -7.44 2.73 11.79
CA ALA A 393 -7.50 4.18 11.66
C ALA A 393 -6.60 4.69 10.52
N ALA A 394 -7.19 5.34 9.51
CA ALA A 394 -6.43 6.00 8.45
C ALA A 394 -5.71 7.25 8.98
N LYS A 395 -4.49 7.47 8.51
CA LYS A 395 -3.61 8.58 8.94
C LYS A 395 -3.24 9.52 7.79
N ALA A 396 -3.10 9.00 6.58
CA ALA A 396 -2.72 9.81 5.42
C ALA A 396 -3.36 9.29 4.13
N ILE A 397 -3.55 10.21 3.18
CA ILE A 397 -4.16 9.98 1.87
C ILE A 397 -3.33 10.67 0.78
N ALA A 398 -3.21 10.04 -0.38
CA ALA A 398 -2.57 10.59 -1.57
C ALA A 398 -3.32 10.14 -2.83
N LEU A 399 -3.17 10.91 -3.92
CA LEU A 399 -3.73 10.60 -5.23
C LEU A 399 -2.62 10.32 -6.24
N ASP A 400 -2.87 9.43 -7.21
CA ASP A 400 -2.04 9.35 -8.42
C ASP A 400 -2.50 10.34 -9.50
N GLY A 401 -1.74 10.45 -10.59
CA GLY A 401 -2.09 11.30 -11.73
C GLY A 401 -3.36 10.89 -12.49
N SER A 402 -3.89 9.69 -12.23
CA SER A 402 -5.17 9.21 -12.77
C SER A 402 -6.35 9.49 -11.82
N GLY A 403 -6.09 10.01 -10.62
CA GLY A 403 -7.08 10.28 -9.58
C GLY A 403 -7.43 9.07 -8.70
N ASN A 404 -6.69 7.96 -8.79
CA ASN A 404 -6.85 6.84 -7.86
C ASN A 404 -6.38 7.24 -6.47
N VAL A 405 -7.02 6.67 -5.46
CA VAL A 405 -6.87 7.10 -4.07
C VAL A 405 -6.06 6.07 -3.32
N TYR A 406 -5.07 6.51 -2.56
CA TYR A 406 -4.21 5.67 -1.74
C TYR A 406 -4.30 6.14 -0.30
N VAL A 407 -4.67 5.25 0.61
CA VAL A 407 -4.90 5.55 2.02
C VAL A 407 -4.02 4.63 2.85
N THR A 408 -3.29 5.18 3.82
CA THR A 408 -2.52 4.39 4.78
C THR A 408 -2.91 4.73 6.21
N GLY A 409 -2.73 3.78 7.11
CA GLY A 409 -2.89 3.98 8.54
C GLY A 409 -2.49 2.76 9.36
N ASN A 410 -3.08 2.66 10.53
CA ASN A 410 -2.87 1.56 11.47
C ASN A 410 -4.04 0.58 11.33
N SER A 411 -3.78 -0.72 11.31
CA SER A 411 -4.85 -1.70 11.22
C SER A 411 -4.58 -2.91 12.09
N ALA A 412 -5.58 -3.38 12.84
CA ALA A 412 -5.46 -4.52 13.71
C ALA A 412 -5.05 -5.78 12.92
N GLY A 413 -3.95 -6.40 13.34
CA GLY A 413 -3.43 -7.66 12.82
C GLY A 413 -3.79 -8.84 13.72
N SER A 414 -3.24 -10.02 13.38
CA SER A 414 -3.42 -11.25 14.18
C SER A 414 -2.63 -11.26 15.48
N THR A 415 -1.67 -10.34 15.63
CA THR A 415 -0.84 -10.18 16.83
C THR A 415 -1.05 -8.80 17.44
N MET A 416 -0.69 -7.73 16.72
CA MET A 416 -0.84 -6.32 17.10
C MET A 416 -1.21 -5.46 15.87
N SER A 417 -1.19 -4.13 15.99
CA SER A 417 -1.49 -3.24 14.86
C SER A 417 -0.36 -3.27 13.84
N ASP A 418 -0.72 -3.41 12.57
CA ASP A 418 0.19 -3.37 11.42
C ASP A 418 -0.06 -2.11 10.57
N TYR A 419 0.82 -1.83 9.61
CA TYR A 419 0.46 -0.88 8.55
C TYR A 419 -0.62 -1.53 7.68
N ALA A 420 -1.60 -0.75 7.25
CA ALA A 420 -2.41 -1.11 6.09
C ALA A 420 -2.42 0.04 5.09
N THR A 421 -2.28 -0.31 3.82
CA THR A 421 -2.33 0.63 2.70
C THR A 421 -3.33 0.10 1.68
N VAL A 422 -4.31 0.93 1.33
CA VAL A 422 -5.43 0.57 0.46
C VAL A 422 -5.46 1.50 -0.74
N LYS A 423 -5.67 0.96 -1.93
CA LYS A 423 -5.94 1.71 -3.15
C LYS A 423 -7.41 1.58 -3.52
N TYR A 424 -8.06 2.71 -3.82
CA TYR A 424 -9.41 2.78 -4.37
C TYR A 424 -9.40 3.35 -5.79
N ASP A 425 -10.34 2.89 -6.60
CA ASP A 425 -10.67 3.52 -7.88
C ASP A 425 -11.20 4.94 -7.62
N GLY A 426 -10.61 5.92 -8.28
CA GLY A 426 -10.94 7.34 -8.06
C GLY A 426 -12.37 7.74 -8.45
N ALA A 427 -12.97 7.01 -9.38
CA ALA A 427 -14.30 7.29 -9.89
C ALA A 427 -15.39 6.59 -9.06
N THR A 428 -15.19 5.32 -8.70
CA THR A 428 -16.22 4.50 -8.05
C THR A 428 -16.03 4.32 -6.55
N GLY A 429 -14.81 4.55 -6.02
CA GLY A 429 -14.47 4.24 -4.63
C GLY A 429 -14.33 2.74 -4.37
N SER A 430 -14.32 1.90 -5.40
CA SER A 430 -14.13 0.45 -5.26
C SER A 430 -12.70 0.15 -4.81
N GLU A 431 -12.53 -0.74 -3.83
CA GLU A 431 -11.20 -1.23 -3.44
C GLU A 431 -10.55 -1.95 -4.63
N LEU A 432 -9.41 -1.42 -5.05
CA LEU A 432 -8.57 -2.03 -6.08
C LEU A 432 -7.62 -3.03 -5.43
N TRP A 433 -6.95 -2.66 -4.35
CA TRP A 433 -6.16 -3.58 -3.55
C TRP A 433 -5.93 -3.06 -2.12
N ALA A 434 -5.53 -3.97 -1.23
CA ALA A 434 -4.98 -3.64 0.08
C ALA A 434 -3.69 -4.46 0.35
N VAL A 435 -2.70 -3.83 0.99
CA VAL A 435 -1.45 -4.45 1.45
C VAL A 435 -1.22 -4.11 2.92
N ARG A 436 -0.44 -4.96 3.61
CA ARG A 436 -0.09 -4.79 5.03
C ARG A 436 1.41 -4.97 5.24
N TYR A 437 1.94 -4.35 6.30
CA TYR A 437 3.32 -4.54 6.74
C TYR A 437 3.36 -4.73 8.27
N ASN A 438 3.82 -5.92 8.70
CA ASN A 438 3.86 -6.42 10.10
C ASN A 438 5.31 -6.51 10.64
N GLY A 439 6.21 -5.66 10.13
CA GLY A 439 7.56 -5.54 10.65
C GLY A 439 8.37 -6.86 10.68
N THR A 440 9.46 -6.86 11.44
CA THR A 440 10.22 -8.10 11.73
C THR A 440 9.94 -8.62 13.13
N GLY A 441 9.55 -7.75 14.06
CA GLY A 441 9.19 -8.11 15.43
C GLY A 441 7.84 -8.81 15.56
N ASN A 442 6.97 -8.78 14.55
CA ASN A 442 5.54 -9.09 14.66
C ASN A 442 4.90 -8.30 15.82
N GLY A 443 5.29 -7.04 15.91
CA GLY A 443 5.03 -6.14 17.02
C GLY A 443 3.99 -5.09 16.64
N ILE A 444 4.03 -3.94 17.31
CA ILE A 444 3.28 -2.76 16.84
C ILE A 444 4.02 -2.12 15.67
N ASP A 445 3.31 -1.92 14.57
CA ASP A 445 3.73 -1.13 13.43
C ASP A 445 2.66 -0.06 13.15
N GLU A 446 3.05 1.22 13.29
CA GLU A 446 2.18 2.37 13.00
C GLU A 446 2.71 3.18 11.80
N SER A 447 1.85 3.38 10.79
CA SER A 447 2.18 4.24 9.64
C SER A 447 1.82 5.69 9.92
N ALA A 448 2.57 6.62 9.33
CA ALA A 448 2.45 8.06 9.57
C ALA A 448 2.17 8.85 8.30
N ALA A 449 2.80 8.50 7.17
CA ALA A 449 2.66 9.24 5.93
C ALA A 449 2.65 8.31 4.71
N ILE A 450 2.05 8.80 3.62
CA ILE A 450 2.06 8.18 2.29
C ILE A 450 2.40 9.23 1.22
N ALA A 451 3.13 8.81 0.19
CA ALA A 451 3.35 9.60 -1.02
C ALA A 451 3.21 8.69 -2.24
N VAL A 452 2.71 9.25 -3.35
CA VAL A 452 2.55 8.52 -4.61
C VAL A 452 3.27 9.26 -5.71
N GLN A 453 4.08 8.54 -6.48
CA GLN A 453 4.79 9.12 -7.62
C GLN A 453 5.00 8.11 -8.73
N SER A 454 4.58 8.50 -9.94
CA SER A 454 4.74 7.69 -11.15
C SER A 454 4.25 6.25 -10.98
N GLY A 455 3.15 6.07 -10.24
CA GLY A 455 2.55 4.76 -9.92
C GLY A 455 3.20 4.00 -8.76
N ASN A 456 4.33 4.48 -8.22
CA ASN A 456 4.93 3.92 -7.00
C ASN A 456 4.27 4.53 -5.76
N VAL A 457 4.11 3.72 -4.73
CA VAL A 457 3.55 4.14 -3.45
C VAL A 457 4.63 4.02 -2.39
N TYR A 458 4.82 5.06 -1.61
CA TYR A 458 5.80 5.10 -0.52
C TYR A 458 5.05 5.30 0.78
N VAL A 459 5.34 4.49 1.79
CA VAL A 459 4.70 4.54 3.12
C VAL A 459 5.79 4.56 4.17
N THR A 460 5.66 5.41 5.19
CA THR A 460 6.63 5.45 6.30
C THR A 460 5.94 5.51 7.65
N GLY A 461 6.64 5.07 8.69
CA GLY A 461 6.23 5.23 10.08
C GLY A 461 7.25 4.62 11.04
N LYS A 462 6.76 4.05 12.14
CA LYS A 462 7.56 3.30 13.12
C LYS A 462 7.17 1.82 13.14
N SER A 463 8.12 0.93 13.42
CA SER A 463 7.92 -0.53 13.37
C SER A 463 8.77 -1.25 14.41
N GLU A 464 8.19 -2.15 15.18
CA GLU A 464 8.96 -2.97 16.14
C GLU A 464 9.82 -4.02 15.41
N GLY A 465 11.09 -4.12 15.83
CA GLY A 465 12.07 -5.06 15.28
C GLY A 465 12.42 -6.20 16.23
N ILE A 466 13.02 -7.26 15.70
CA ILE A 466 13.54 -8.36 16.54
C ILE A 466 14.74 -7.82 17.34
N GLY A 467 14.56 -7.65 18.64
CA GLY A 467 15.63 -7.20 19.54
C GLY A 467 15.93 -5.70 19.50
N SER A 468 15.09 -4.92 18.81
CA SER A 468 15.06 -3.45 18.83
C SER A 468 13.71 -2.95 19.32
N ASN A 469 13.64 -1.66 19.68
CA ASN A 469 12.36 -0.98 19.94
C ASN A 469 11.71 -0.59 18.58
N TYR A 470 10.88 0.45 18.56
CA TYR A 470 10.44 1.07 17.32
C TYR A 470 11.63 1.53 16.48
N ASP A 471 11.67 1.10 15.23
CA ASP A 471 12.60 1.57 14.19
C ASP A 471 11.82 2.34 13.12
N TYR A 472 12.49 3.20 12.34
CA TYR A 472 11.83 3.73 11.13
C TYR A 472 11.59 2.55 10.20
N ALA A 473 10.39 2.48 9.62
CA ALA A 473 10.12 1.60 8.49
C ALA A 473 9.56 2.44 7.35
N THR A 474 10.28 2.42 6.22
CA THR A 474 9.86 3.04 4.97
C THR A 474 9.75 1.96 3.91
N ILE A 475 8.60 1.87 3.25
CA ILE A 475 8.27 0.84 2.27
C ILE A 475 7.97 1.53 0.94
N LYS A 476 8.51 0.99 -0.14
CA LYS A 476 8.04 1.27 -1.49
C LYS A 476 7.24 0.08 -1.99
N TYR A 477 5.98 0.32 -2.33
CA TYR A 477 5.14 -0.61 -3.08
C TYR A 477 5.18 -0.25 -4.57
N GLY A 478 5.41 -1.27 -5.39
CA GLY A 478 5.39 -1.18 -6.85
C GLY A 478 4.90 -2.49 -7.46
N ALA A 479 4.80 -2.55 -8.79
CA ALA A 479 4.75 -3.82 -9.49
C ALA A 479 6.06 -4.53 -9.17
N ALA A 480 6.07 -5.45 -8.21
CA ALA A 480 7.25 -5.75 -7.40
C ALA A 480 8.50 -5.74 -8.27
N VAL A 481 9.29 -4.67 -8.14
CA VAL A 481 10.59 -4.64 -8.77
C VAL A 481 11.34 -5.69 -8.00
N VAL A 482 11.68 -6.73 -8.73
CA VAL A 482 12.59 -7.76 -8.26
C VAL A 482 13.75 -7.03 -7.59
N PRO A 483 14.01 -7.22 -6.29
CA PRO A 483 15.10 -6.51 -5.63
C PRO A 483 16.32 -6.67 -6.52
N SER A 484 16.90 -5.56 -6.98
CA SER A 484 18.18 -5.61 -7.66
C SER A 484 19.11 -6.19 -6.61
N GLY A 485 19.37 -7.50 -6.70
CA GLY A 485 20.20 -8.19 -5.72
C GLY A 485 21.51 -7.44 -5.50
N PRO A 486 22.18 -7.65 -4.37
CA PRO A 486 23.46 -7.00 -4.07
C PRO A 486 24.42 -7.07 -5.27
N PRO A 487 25.33 -6.09 -5.44
CA PRO A 487 26.30 -6.09 -6.52
C PRO A 487 26.97 -7.47 -6.67
N CYS A 488 27.20 -7.86 -7.91
CA CYS A 488 27.79 -9.16 -8.24
C CYS A 488 29.26 -9.16 -7.81
N ASP A 489 29.63 -10.07 -6.92
CA ASP A 489 31.03 -10.25 -6.52
C ASP A 489 31.73 -11.30 -7.40
N ASN A 490 30.96 -12.16 -8.07
CA ASN A 490 31.48 -13.15 -9.00
C ASN A 490 30.51 -13.37 -10.19
N SER A 491 30.95 -13.04 -11.40
CA SER A 491 30.12 -13.10 -12.60
C SER A 491 30.66 -14.11 -13.61
N TRP A 492 29.79 -14.65 -14.46
CA TRP A 492 30.22 -15.47 -15.59
C TRP A 492 31.12 -14.63 -16.52
N ALA A 493 32.28 -15.14 -16.89
CA ALA A 493 33.37 -14.32 -17.44
C ALA A 493 33.19 -13.95 -18.92
N SER A 494 32.44 -14.73 -19.70
CA SER A 494 32.20 -14.48 -21.13
C SER A 494 30.97 -15.23 -21.63
N ALA A 495 30.43 -14.85 -22.80
CA ALA A 495 29.24 -15.45 -23.40
C ALA A 495 29.50 -16.84 -24.03
N VAL A 496 30.15 -17.73 -23.29
CA VAL A 496 30.51 -19.08 -23.72
C VAL A 496 29.91 -20.07 -22.73
N SER A 497 29.24 -21.10 -23.25
CA SER A 497 28.68 -22.17 -22.43
C SER A 497 29.76 -22.91 -21.64
N GLY A 498 29.40 -23.44 -20.47
CA GLY A 498 30.36 -24.12 -19.62
C GLY A 498 29.75 -24.72 -18.36
N LEU A 499 30.58 -25.44 -17.60
CA LEU A 499 30.21 -26.01 -16.31
C LEU A 499 30.38 -24.98 -15.20
N TRP A 500 29.43 -24.93 -14.27
CA TRP A 500 29.52 -24.12 -13.06
C TRP A 500 30.81 -24.41 -12.28
N SER A 501 31.28 -25.66 -12.28
CA SER A 501 32.48 -26.11 -11.58
C SER A 501 33.81 -25.70 -12.24
N ASP A 502 33.78 -25.11 -13.44
CA ASP A 502 34.98 -24.62 -14.11
C ASP A 502 35.36 -23.23 -13.58
N ALA A 503 36.36 -23.17 -12.71
CA ALA A 503 36.86 -21.93 -12.12
C ALA A 503 37.29 -20.88 -13.16
N THR A 504 37.71 -21.31 -14.36
CA THR A 504 38.16 -20.40 -15.43
C THR A 504 37.02 -19.64 -16.09
N LYS A 505 35.76 -20.04 -15.84
CA LYS A 505 34.55 -19.40 -16.37
C LYS A 505 34.00 -18.29 -15.48
N TRP A 506 34.60 -18.06 -14.32
CA TRP A 506 34.16 -17.08 -13.33
C TRP A 506 35.12 -15.90 -13.26
N SER A 507 34.60 -14.69 -13.12
CA SER A 507 35.39 -13.45 -13.09
C SER A 507 36.39 -13.39 -11.93
N ALA A 508 36.09 -14.09 -10.83
CA ALA A 508 37.00 -14.23 -9.69
C ALA A 508 38.10 -15.30 -9.89
N GLY A 509 38.10 -16.02 -11.02
CA GLY A 509 39.02 -17.15 -11.25
C GLY A 509 38.79 -18.34 -10.33
N ALA A 510 37.65 -18.39 -9.64
CA ALA A 510 37.28 -19.41 -8.66
C ALA A 510 35.77 -19.70 -8.73
N VAL A 511 35.40 -20.96 -8.45
CA VAL A 511 34.00 -21.39 -8.38
C VAL A 511 33.29 -20.66 -7.22
N PRO A 512 32.11 -20.05 -7.44
CA PRO A 512 31.38 -19.35 -6.40
C PRO A 512 31.03 -20.23 -5.20
N THR A 513 31.09 -19.65 -4.00
CA THR A 513 30.77 -20.30 -2.73
C THR A 513 29.57 -19.63 -2.05
N SER A 514 29.18 -20.11 -0.86
CA SER A 514 28.00 -19.65 -0.11
C SER A 514 28.00 -18.16 0.26
N THR A 515 29.13 -17.47 0.16
CA THR A 515 29.24 -16.03 0.44
C THR A 515 29.09 -15.15 -0.80
N ALA A 516 29.14 -15.73 -2.00
CA ALA A 516 29.21 -14.99 -3.26
C ALA A 516 27.83 -14.54 -3.77
N ASN A 517 27.75 -13.28 -4.23
CA ASN A 517 26.66 -12.78 -5.06
C ASN A 517 26.98 -13.07 -6.53
N VAL A 518 26.24 -13.99 -7.14
CA VAL A 518 26.59 -14.59 -8.43
C VAL A 518 25.73 -14.07 -9.58
N CYS A 519 26.35 -13.74 -10.70
CA CYS A 519 25.66 -13.21 -11.87
C CYS A 519 25.99 -13.96 -13.17
N ILE A 520 24.94 -14.36 -13.88
CA ILE A 520 24.97 -14.94 -15.22
C ILE A 520 24.27 -13.95 -16.14
N THR A 521 24.97 -12.86 -16.46
CA THR A 521 24.37 -11.66 -17.08
C THR A 521 25.23 -11.08 -18.20
N VAL A 522 26.14 -11.85 -18.80
CA VAL A 522 26.92 -11.38 -19.95
C VAL A 522 26.01 -11.33 -21.18
N ASP A 523 26.18 -10.32 -22.04
CA ASP A 523 25.50 -10.25 -23.33
C ASP A 523 25.83 -11.46 -24.21
N GLY A 524 24.81 -12.11 -24.74
CA GLY A 524 24.91 -13.25 -25.65
C GLY A 524 24.05 -14.45 -25.24
N THR A 525 24.06 -15.48 -26.07
CA THR A 525 23.28 -16.71 -25.86
C THR A 525 24.20 -17.85 -25.45
N TYR A 526 24.06 -18.32 -24.21
CA TYR A 526 24.91 -19.38 -23.65
C TYR A 526 24.23 -20.12 -22.50
N VAL A 527 24.79 -21.28 -22.15
CA VAL A 527 24.28 -22.17 -21.10
C VAL A 527 25.35 -22.39 -20.03
N VAL A 528 25.01 -22.07 -18.78
CA VAL A 528 25.79 -22.43 -17.58
C VAL A 528 25.17 -23.68 -16.98
N THR A 529 25.91 -24.79 -16.94
CA THR A 529 25.42 -26.07 -16.43
C THR A 529 25.87 -26.30 -15.00
N ALA A 530 24.91 -26.38 -14.08
CA ALA A 530 25.13 -26.68 -12.66
C ALA A 530 24.72 -28.12 -12.35
N THR A 531 25.63 -28.88 -11.72
CA THR A 531 25.44 -30.29 -11.31
C THR A 531 25.97 -30.49 -9.89
N GLY A 532 25.41 -31.45 -9.15
CA GLY A 532 25.85 -31.74 -7.77
C GLY A 532 25.37 -30.68 -6.77
N SER A 533 26.17 -30.35 -5.76
CA SER A 533 25.79 -29.33 -4.77
C SER A 533 26.37 -27.97 -5.12
N VAL A 534 25.50 -26.96 -5.28
CA VAL A 534 25.87 -25.57 -5.52
C VAL A 534 25.25 -24.71 -4.44
N THR A 535 26.07 -23.95 -3.71
CA THR A 535 25.59 -23.04 -2.66
C THR A 535 26.17 -21.65 -2.89
N VAL A 536 25.31 -20.63 -2.93
CA VAL A 536 25.65 -19.23 -3.15
C VAL A 536 24.86 -18.33 -2.20
N LYS A 537 25.29 -17.07 -2.05
CA LYS A 537 24.53 -16.08 -1.28
C LYS A 537 23.31 -15.60 -2.07
N SER A 538 23.51 -15.17 -3.31
CA SER A 538 22.45 -14.76 -4.24
C SER A 538 22.80 -15.16 -5.67
N LEU A 539 21.78 -15.29 -6.54
CA LEU A 539 21.96 -15.64 -7.94
C LEU A 539 21.09 -14.79 -8.86
N ARG A 540 21.71 -14.18 -9.87
CA ARG A 540 21.03 -13.47 -10.95
C ARG A 540 21.25 -14.18 -12.29
N VAL A 541 20.18 -14.50 -12.99
CA VAL A 541 20.19 -15.08 -14.34
C VAL A 541 19.52 -14.11 -15.31
N GLY A 542 20.31 -13.54 -16.21
CA GLY A 542 19.92 -12.44 -17.10
C GLY A 542 19.84 -11.07 -16.42
N SER A 543 19.71 -10.01 -17.23
CA SER A 543 19.40 -8.65 -16.78
C SER A 543 18.50 -7.95 -17.79
N SER A 544 17.68 -7.00 -17.32
CA SER A 544 16.97 -6.08 -18.21
C SER A 544 17.99 -5.27 -19.02
N GLY A 545 17.91 -5.35 -20.35
CA GLY A 545 18.84 -4.70 -21.26
C GLY A 545 19.90 -5.60 -21.89
N ASN A 546 20.07 -6.83 -21.41
CA ASN A 546 20.98 -7.78 -22.05
C ASN A 546 20.48 -8.23 -23.42
N THR A 547 21.41 -8.45 -24.35
CA THR A 547 21.16 -9.08 -25.65
C THR A 547 21.37 -10.61 -25.56
N GLY A 548 20.61 -11.39 -26.33
CA GLY A 548 20.69 -12.86 -26.30
C GLY A 548 20.00 -13.52 -25.10
N VAL A 549 20.17 -14.84 -24.93
CA VAL A 549 19.50 -15.64 -23.88
C VAL A 549 20.52 -16.28 -22.94
N GLN A 550 20.56 -15.81 -21.70
CA GLN A 550 21.37 -16.41 -20.64
C GLN A 550 20.59 -17.56 -19.97
N THR A 551 21.14 -18.77 -20.01
CA THR A 551 20.49 -19.96 -19.48
C THR A 551 21.28 -20.57 -18.32
N LEU A 552 20.62 -20.80 -17.18
CA LEU A 552 21.11 -21.69 -16.12
C LEU A 552 20.47 -23.07 -16.28
N GLN A 553 21.27 -24.06 -16.65
CA GLN A 553 20.87 -25.46 -16.69
C GLN A 553 21.18 -26.12 -15.35
N ALA A 554 20.19 -26.15 -14.47
CA ALA A 554 20.19 -26.87 -13.20
C ALA A 554 19.87 -28.36 -13.43
N GLN A 555 20.85 -29.25 -13.28
CA GLN A 555 20.75 -30.62 -13.76
C GLN A 555 21.21 -31.70 -12.76
N GLY A 556 20.32 -32.66 -12.49
CA GLY A 556 20.71 -33.97 -11.93
C GLY A 556 21.45 -34.80 -12.98
N SER A 557 22.59 -35.40 -12.62
CA SER A 557 23.48 -36.06 -13.58
C SER A 557 24.27 -37.20 -12.93
N SER A 558 25.22 -37.80 -13.65
CA SER A 558 26.14 -38.81 -13.06
C SER A 558 26.95 -38.30 -11.87
N SER A 559 26.98 -36.98 -11.65
CA SER A 559 27.53 -36.34 -10.44
C SER A 559 26.59 -36.40 -9.22
N GLY A 560 25.40 -36.98 -9.36
CA GLY A 560 24.39 -37.12 -8.32
C GLY A 560 23.21 -36.16 -8.47
N ALA A 561 22.41 -36.06 -7.40
CA ALA A 561 21.33 -35.10 -7.27
C ALA A 561 21.85 -33.66 -7.31
N LEU A 562 21.16 -32.78 -8.06
CA LEU A 562 21.42 -31.34 -7.97
C LEU A 562 20.73 -30.76 -6.74
N ASN A 563 21.50 -30.03 -5.94
CA ASN A 563 21.00 -29.12 -4.91
C ASN A 563 21.57 -27.72 -5.15
N LEU A 564 20.79 -26.83 -5.75
CA LEU A 564 21.13 -25.41 -5.91
C LEU A 564 20.53 -24.59 -4.77
N THR A 565 21.36 -24.04 -3.90
CA THR A 565 20.94 -23.26 -2.73
C THR A 565 21.40 -21.82 -2.83
N ALA A 566 20.46 -20.88 -2.77
CA ALA A 566 20.73 -19.44 -2.66
C ALA A 566 20.17 -18.91 -1.34
N SER A 567 21.01 -18.28 -0.51
CA SER A 567 20.58 -17.89 0.83
C SER A 567 19.74 -16.62 0.90
N TYR A 568 19.82 -15.77 -0.12
CA TYR A 568 19.20 -14.43 -0.15
C TYR A 568 18.21 -14.24 -1.32
N GLY A 569 18.13 -15.20 -2.24
CA GLY A 569 17.19 -15.16 -3.36
C GLY A 569 17.82 -15.46 -4.71
N ILE A 570 16.92 -15.66 -5.68
CA ILE A 570 17.26 -15.87 -7.09
C ILE A 570 16.43 -14.91 -7.93
N THR A 571 17.08 -14.16 -8.81
CA THR A 571 16.42 -13.29 -9.80
C THR A 571 16.61 -13.87 -11.19
N ASN A 572 15.51 -14.15 -11.88
CA ASN A 572 15.52 -14.68 -13.24
C ASN A 572 14.79 -13.73 -14.20
N THR A 573 15.55 -13.12 -15.10
CA THR A 573 15.06 -12.43 -16.31
C THR A 573 15.44 -13.22 -17.57
N GLY A 574 16.39 -14.16 -17.46
CA GLY A 574 16.80 -15.09 -18.52
C GLY A 574 16.01 -16.40 -18.47
N THR A 575 16.72 -17.53 -18.61
CA THR A 575 16.12 -18.87 -18.54
C THR A 575 16.75 -19.72 -17.44
N ILE A 576 15.93 -20.31 -16.57
CA ILE A 576 16.34 -21.37 -15.66
C ILE A 576 15.71 -22.68 -16.13
N VAL A 577 16.50 -23.75 -16.23
CA VAL A 577 16.04 -25.08 -16.61
C VAL A 577 16.36 -26.09 -15.52
N LEU A 578 15.35 -26.74 -14.95
CA LEU A 578 15.52 -27.91 -14.08
C LEU A 578 15.36 -29.18 -14.92
N SER A 579 16.36 -30.06 -14.91
CA SER A 579 16.30 -31.35 -15.63
C SER A 579 17.08 -32.45 -14.90
N SER A 580 16.95 -33.69 -15.37
CA SER A 580 17.80 -34.81 -14.96
C SER A 580 18.16 -35.64 -16.19
N ILE A 581 19.44 -35.80 -16.47
CA ILE A 581 19.87 -36.47 -17.71
C ILE A 581 20.28 -37.92 -17.50
N ASN A 582 20.61 -38.33 -16.27
CA ASN A 582 21.08 -39.69 -15.99
C ASN A 582 20.40 -40.27 -14.74
N SER A 583 20.11 -41.58 -14.78
CA SER A 583 19.74 -42.42 -13.62
C SER A 583 18.64 -41.88 -12.70
N GLY A 584 17.80 -40.96 -13.19
CA GLY A 584 16.72 -40.37 -12.41
C GLY A 584 17.18 -39.59 -11.16
N TYR A 585 18.33 -38.93 -11.17
CA TYR A 585 18.73 -38.07 -10.06
C TYR A 585 17.78 -36.87 -9.91
N SER A 586 17.55 -36.42 -8.68
CA SER A 586 16.70 -35.26 -8.42
C SER A 586 17.38 -33.94 -8.82
N ALA A 587 16.57 -32.92 -9.09
CA ALA A 587 17.02 -31.55 -9.28
C ALA A 587 16.19 -30.59 -8.43
N GLN A 588 16.86 -29.89 -7.51
CA GLN A 588 16.22 -29.05 -6.51
C GLN A 588 16.81 -27.65 -6.48
N ILE A 589 15.93 -26.65 -6.43
CA ILE A 589 16.25 -25.26 -6.10
C ILE A 589 15.78 -24.97 -4.68
N ASN A 590 16.68 -24.42 -3.85
CA ASN A 590 16.42 -24.00 -2.48
C ASN A 590 16.69 -22.50 -2.34
N VAL A 591 15.72 -21.75 -1.83
CA VAL A 591 15.93 -20.38 -1.37
C VAL A 591 15.63 -20.33 0.13
N THR A 592 16.67 -20.06 0.94
CA THR A 592 16.50 -20.09 2.40
C THR A 592 15.83 -18.81 2.88
N ASN A 593 16.37 -17.66 2.52
CA ASN A 593 15.80 -16.33 2.75
C ASN A 593 15.59 -15.62 1.41
N GLY A 594 14.54 -14.81 1.31
CA GLY A 594 14.16 -14.13 0.07
C GLY A 594 13.26 -14.97 -0.84
N VAL A 595 13.25 -14.63 -2.14
CA VAL A 595 12.34 -15.17 -3.15
C VAL A 595 13.08 -15.71 -4.37
N LEU A 596 12.46 -16.66 -5.07
CA LEU A 596 12.73 -16.92 -6.49
C LEU A 596 11.83 -16.00 -7.29
N SER A 597 12.39 -14.89 -7.77
CA SER A 597 11.67 -13.94 -8.61
C SER A 597 11.92 -14.25 -10.08
N ASN A 598 10.84 -14.40 -10.84
CA ASN A 598 10.87 -14.77 -12.23
C ASN A 598 10.09 -13.77 -13.10
N THR A 599 10.81 -13.03 -13.93
CA THR A 599 10.25 -12.26 -15.07
C THR A 599 10.65 -12.88 -16.41
N GLY A 600 11.61 -13.81 -16.41
CA GLY A 600 12.02 -14.62 -17.55
C GLY A 600 11.26 -15.94 -17.66
N THR A 601 11.98 -17.01 -18.01
CA THR A 601 11.42 -18.36 -18.15
C THR A 601 12.03 -19.35 -17.15
N VAL A 602 11.19 -20.12 -16.47
CA VAL A 602 11.58 -21.32 -15.72
C VAL A 602 11.00 -22.54 -16.42
N ASN A 603 11.85 -23.46 -16.87
CA ASN A 603 11.44 -24.70 -17.50
C ASN A 603 11.77 -25.88 -16.58
N VAL A 604 10.77 -26.65 -16.18
CA VAL A 604 10.95 -27.90 -15.44
C VAL A 604 10.69 -29.05 -16.39
N ASN A 605 11.78 -29.63 -16.90
CA ASN A 605 11.75 -30.51 -18.05
C ASN A 605 11.83 -32.01 -17.69
N PRO A 606 11.17 -32.87 -18.48
CA PRO A 606 11.36 -34.30 -18.38
C PRO A 606 12.82 -34.67 -18.68
N GLY A 607 13.21 -35.83 -18.21
CA GLY A 607 14.57 -36.35 -18.31
C GLY A 607 14.57 -37.86 -18.19
N THR A 608 15.61 -38.46 -17.59
CA THR A 608 15.64 -39.92 -17.33
C THR A 608 14.94 -40.34 -16.03
N GLY A 609 14.20 -39.44 -15.39
CA GLY A 609 13.46 -39.67 -14.13
C GLY A 609 13.84 -38.68 -13.02
N GLY A 610 13.59 -39.04 -11.76
CA GLY A 610 13.93 -38.26 -10.57
C GLY A 610 12.95 -37.15 -10.24
N THR A 611 12.95 -36.67 -9.00
CA THR A 611 12.07 -35.60 -8.54
C THR A 611 12.56 -34.22 -9.00
N ARG A 612 11.62 -33.28 -9.18
CA ARG A 612 11.90 -31.85 -9.42
C ARG A 612 11.27 -31.03 -8.33
N THR A 613 12.06 -30.20 -7.68
CA THR A 613 11.61 -29.50 -6.49
C THR A 613 12.01 -28.02 -6.53
N ILE A 614 11.03 -27.15 -6.27
CA ILE A 614 11.25 -25.72 -6.02
C ILE A 614 10.89 -25.46 -4.56
N ALA A 615 11.91 -25.40 -3.70
CA ALA A 615 11.80 -25.06 -2.29
C ALA A 615 12.12 -23.58 -2.08
N ALA A 616 11.29 -22.70 -2.66
CA ALA A 616 11.43 -21.25 -2.60
C ALA A 616 10.05 -20.58 -2.56
N ASN A 617 9.98 -19.38 -1.97
CA ASN A 617 8.87 -18.47 -2.23
C ASN A 617 8.95 -18.06 -3.71
N LEU A 618 7.99 -18.50 -4.53
CA LEU A 618 8.00 -18.24 -5.96
C LEU A 618 7.23 -16.95 -6.25
N TYR A 619 7.88 -15.97 -6.87
CA TYR A 619 7.21 -14.77 -7.35
C TYR A 619 7.30 -14.73 -8.88
N ASN A 620 6.23 -15.12 -9.56
CA ASN A 620 6.20 -15.30 -11.01
C ASN A 620 5.46 -14.18 -11.74
N GLN A 621 6.19 -13.39 -12.52
CA GLN A 621 5.67 -12.43 -13.52
C GLN A 621 5.99 -12.88 -14.96
N GLY A 622 6.92 -13.82 -15.13
CA GLY A 622 7.30 -14.40 -16.40
C GLY A 622 6.55 -15.71 -16.70
N THR A 623 7.25 -16.68 -17.26
CA THR A 623 6.71 -18.01 -17.58
C THR A 623 7.33 -19.09 -16.72
N VAL A 624 6.52 -19.98 -16.15
CA VAL A 624 6.93 -21.25 -15.55
C VAL A 624 6.27 -22.40 -16.31
N ASN A 625 7.06 -23.25 -16.94
CA ASN A 625 6.58 -24.43 -17.65
C ASN A 625 6.90 -25.69 -16.81
N VAL A 626 5.84 -26.38 -16.38
CA VAL A 626 5.90 -27.64 -15.64
C VAL A 626 5.66 -28.78 -16.64
N ASN A 627 6.74 -29.28 -17.24
CA ASN A 627 6.70 -30.32 -18.27
C ASN A 627 6.89 -31.74 -17.71
N THR A 628 7.07 -31.86 -16.39
CA THR A 628 7.17 -33.13 -15.64
C THR A 628 6.72 -32.87 -14.20
N ASP A 629 6.43 -33.94 -13.46
CA ASP A 629 6.04 -33.83 -12.04
C ASP A 629 7.00 -32.95 -11.24
N THR A 630 6.43 -31.94 -10.58
CA THR A 630 7.18 -30.89 -9.89
C THR A 630 6.55 -30.60 -8.54
N THR A 631 7.39 -30.43 -7.53
CA THR A 631 6.96 -30.16 -6.17
C THR A 631 7.36 -28.75 -5.72
N LEU A 632 6.38 -27.97 -5.24
CA LEU A 632 6.61 -26.79 -4.40
C LEU A 632 6.66 -27.26 -2.95
N SER A 633 7.77 -26.99 -2.26
CA SER A 633 8.05 -27.58 -0.94
C SER A 633 8.66 -26.61 0.08
N LYS A 634 8.37 -25.31 -0.03
CA LYS A 634 8.90 -24.33 0.93
C LYS A 634 8.04 -24.35 2.19
N LEU A 635 8.60 -24.73 3.34
CA LEU A 635 7.86 -24.69 4.60
C LEU A 635 7.30 -23.28 4.85
N SER A 636 6.00 -23.18 5.14
CA SER A 636 5.30 -21.89 5.30
C SER A 636 5.52 -20.92 4.13
N GLY A 637 5.74 -21.46 2.93
CA GLY A 637 6.07 -20.69 1.74
C GLY A 637 4.87 -19.93 1.18
N SER A 638 5.17 -18.79 0.56
CA SER A 638 4.20 -18.01 -0.21
C SER A 638 4.61 -17.99 -1.68
N HIS A 639 3.73 -18.50 -2.54
CA HIS A 639 3.90 -18.52 -3.99
C HIS A 639 2.91 -17.55 -4.60
N THR A 640 3.37 -16.67 -5.47
CA THR A 640 2.54 -15.67 -6.15
C THR A 640 2.70 -15.81 -7.66
N ASN A 641 1.57 -15.94 -8.35
CA ASN A 641 1.51 -15.93 -9.80
C ASN A 641 0.81 -14.67 -10.32
N LEU A 642 1.52 -13.95 -11.18
CA LEU A 642 1.07 -12.81 -11.99
C LEU A 642 1.31 -13.04 -13.49
N GLY A 643 2.23 -13.97 -13.84
CA GLY A 643 2.55 -14.36 -15.21
C GLY A 643 1.87 -15.67 -15.63
N ALA A 644 2.57 -16.47 -16.44
CA ALA A 644 2.08 -17.76 -16.92
C ALA A 644 2.66 -18.93 -16.12
N ILE A 645 1.79 -19.82 -15.65
CA ILE A 645 2.16 -21.16 -15.18
C ILE A 645 1.48 -22.18 -16.10
N ASN A 646 2.28 -22.93 -16.85
CA ASN A 646 1.79 -23.92 -17.80
C ASN A 646 2.13 -25.31 -17.31
N ILE A 647 1.12 -26.08 -16.92
CA ILE A 647 1.28 -27.49 -16.54
C ILE A 647 0.98 -28.34 -17.77
N ALA A 648 1.98 -29.07 -18.27
CA ALA A 648 1.84 -29.89 -19.46
C ALA A 648 0.93 -31.11 -19.22
N THR A 649 0.33 -31.62 -20.30
CA THR A 649 -0.44 -32.87 -20.25
C THR A 649 0.43 -34.01 -19.73
N GLY A 650 -0.06 -34.71 -18.69
CA GLY A 650 0.67 -35.82 -18.05
C GLY A 650 1.67 -35.39 -16.97
N ALA A 651 1.81 -34.09 -16.70
CA ALA A 651 2.60 -33.58 -15.58
C ALA A 651 1.70 -33.16 -14.41
N LEU A 652 2.19 -33.33 -13.19
CA LEU A 652 1.54 -32.89 -11.95
C LEU A 652 2.38 -31.81 -11.24
N LEU A 653 1.78 -30.65 -10.99
CA LEU A 653 2.29 -29.73 -9.97
C LEU A 653 1.76 -30.17 -8.61
N THR A 654 2.63 -30.35 -7.62
CA THR A 654 2.24 -30.69 -6.25
C THR A 654 2.73 -29.61 -5.30
N MET A 655 1.87 -29.13 -4.43
CA MET A 655 2.26 -28.30 -3.29
C MET A 655 2.20 -29.17 -2.02
N SER A 656 3.37 -29.63 -1.58
CA SER A 656 3.53 -30.54 -0.44
C SER A 656 4.33 -29.87 0.67
N GLY A 657 3.90 -30.03 1.92
CA GLY A 657 4.38 -29.27 3.09
C GLY A 657 3.19 -28.64 3.81
N ASN A 658 3.37 -28.18 5.04
CA ASN A 658 2.29 -27.59 5.83
C ASN A 658 2.31 -26.06 5.72
N SER A 659 1.13 -25.45 5.66
CA SER A 659 0.93 -24.00 5.78
C SER A 659 1.54 -23.15 4.66
N GLN A 660 1.72 -23.71 3.46
CA GLN A 660 2.01 -22.95 2.26
C GLN A 660 0.76 -22.23 1.74
N VAL A 661 0.98 -21.11 1.04
CA VAL A 661 -0.05 -20.34 0.35
C VAL A 661 0.33 -20.20 -1.12
N PHE A 662 -0.61 -20.54 -2.00
CA PHE A 662 -0.50 -20.24 -3.42
C PHE A 662 -1.50 -19.13 -3.80
N ASN A 663 -0.98 -17.99 -4.22
CA ASN A 663 -1.72 -16.81 -4.63
C ASN A 663 -1.75 -16.73 -6.17
N HIS A 664 -2.89 -17.05 -6.78
CA HIS A 664 -3.12 -16.74 -8.18
C HIS A 664 -3.75 -15.35 -8.27
N ASN A 665 -2.91 -14.34 -8.50
CA ASN A 665 -3.31 -12.94 -8.46
C ASN A 665 -3.59 -12.37 -9.87
N ALA A 666 -2.85 -12.84 -10.89
CA ALA A 666 -3.08 -12.46 -12.28
C ALA A 666 -2.47 -13.51 -13.25
N GLY A 667 -2.52 -13.22 -14.54
CA GLY A 667 -1.90 -14.02 -15.59
C GLY A 667 -2.68 -15.31 -15.88
N THR A 668 -1.98 -16.38 -16.25
CA THR A 668 -2.60 -17.67 -16.60
C THR A 668 -2.09 -18.80 -15.73
N LEU A 669 -3.01 -19.68 -15.34
CA LEU A 669 -2.71 -20.98 -14.76
C LEU A 669 -3.37 -22.06 -15.64
N THR A 670 -2.58 -22.67 -16.51
CA THR A 670 -3.04 -23.74 -17.41
C THR A 670 -2.88 -25.09 -16.70
N THR A 671 -3.97 -25.69 -16.24
CA THR A 671 -3.97 -26.89 -15.40
C THR A 671 -4.25 -28.16 -16.20
N ASN A 672 -3.25 -29.03 -16.25
CA ASN A 672 -3.40 -30.44 -16.62
C ASN A 672 -3.16 -31.40 -15.42
N GLY A 673 -2.96 -30.84 -14.23
CA GLY A 673 -2.86 -31.52 -12.94
C GLY A 673 -2.22 -30.63 -11.88
N PHE A 674 -2.98 -30.18 -10.88
CA PHE A 674 -2.43 -29.46 -9.72
C PHE A 674 -3.01 -30.04 -8.43
N SER A 675 -2.16 -30.59 -7.56
CA SER A 675 -2.53 -31.14 -6.26
C SER A 675 -1.97 -30.30 -5.12
N ILE A 676 -2.83 -29.99 -4.15
CA ILE A 676 -2.53 -29.16 -2.99
C ILE A 676 -3.00 -29.94 -1.76
N SER A 677 -2.13 -30.16 -0.77
CA SER A 677 -2.48 -30.87 0.46
C SER A 677 -2.06 -30.11 1.70
N SER A 678 -2.96 -29.91 2.67
CA SER A 678 -2.69 -29.19 3.94
C SER A 678 -2.19 -27.75 3.77
N ASN A 679 -2.66 -27.06 2.72
CA ASN A 679 -2.21 -25.73 2.32
C ASN A 679 -3.38 -24.84 1.87
N THR A 680 -3.09 -23.59 1.51
CA THR A 680 -4.10 -22.61 1.04
C THR A 680 -3.90 -22.30 -0.44
N PHE A 681 -5.00 -22.27 -1.19
CA PHE A 681 -5.06 -21.73 -2.55
C PHE A 681 -5.98 -20.50 -2.57
N ASN A 682 -5.42 -19.36 -2.94
CA ASN A 682 -6.15 -18.12 -3.13
C ASN A 682 -6.32 -17.87 -4.64
N TYR A 683 -7.57 -17.84 -5.10
CA TYR A 683 -7.91 -17.39 -6.44
C TYR A 683 -8.36 -15.93 -6.37
N ASN A 684 -7.42 -15.02 -6.62
CA ASN A 684 -7.63 -13.58 -6.48
C ASN A 684 -7.82 -12.87 -7.83
N GLY A 685 -7.36 -13.48 -8.94
CA GLY A 685 -7.50 -12.93 -10.28
C GLY A 685 -6.76 -13.78 -11.34
N GLY A 686 -6.84 -13.36 -12.61
CA GLY A 686 -6.26 -14.10 -13.73
C GLY A 686 -7.19 -15.15 -14.34
N VAL A 687 -6.63 -15.98 -15.23
CA VAL A 687 -7.36 -17.02 -15.96
C VAL A 687 -6.83 -18.40 -15.60
N ILE A 688 -7.69 -19.23 -15.01
CA ILE A 688 -7.46 -20.66 -14.91
C ILE A 688 -8.02 -21.32 -16.18
N SER A 689 -7.21 -22.13 -16.86
CA SER A 689 -7.61 -22.80 -18.11
C SER A 689 -7.05 -24.23 -18.15
N GLY A 690 -7.41 -25.01 -19.16
CA GLY A 690 -6.97 -26.41 -19.30
C GLY A 690 -8.08 -27.43 -19.06
N THR A 691 -7.75 -28.71 -19.21
CA THR A 691 -8.72 -29.82 -19.18
C THR A 691 -8.79 -30.54 -17.84
N ALA A 692 -7.88 -30.29 -16.90
CA ALA A 692 -7.83 -30.96 -15.60
C ALA A 692 -8.11 -30.02 -14.43
N THR A 693 -8.58 -30.58 -13.31
CA THR A 693 -9.01 -29.87 -12.11
C THR A 693 -7.85 -29.51 -11.17
N ILE A 694 -8.07 -28.52 -10.30
CA ILE A 694 -7.21 -28.27 -9.13
C ILE A 694 -7.75 -29.11 -7.97
N THR A 695 -6.93 -29.99 -7.42
CA THR A 695 -7.31 -30.89 -6.32
C THR A 695 -6.74 -30.37 -5.00
N LEU A 696 -7.62 -30.12 -4.05
CA LEU A 696 -7.31 -29.66 -2.70
C LEU A 696 -7.67 -30.75 -1.69
N ALA A 697 -6.67 -31.18 -0.91
CA ALA A 697 -6.83 -32.19 0.13
C ALA A 697 -6.54 -31.59 1.50
N ASN A 698 -7.49 -31.67 2.43
CA ASN A 698 -7.36 -31.09 3.78
C ASN A 698 -6.87 -29.63 3.77
N SER A 699 -7.37 -28.82 2.83
CA SER A 699 -6.81 -27.53 2.43
C SER A 699 -7.85 -26.42 2.47
N THR A 700 -7.39 -25.17 2.39
CA THR A 700 -8.26 -24.00 2.28
C THR A 700 -8.33 -23.54 0.82
N LEU A 701 -9.54 -23.42 0.30
CA LEU A 701 -9.83 -22.68 -0.94
C LEU A 701 -10.38 -21.31 -0.56
N ASN A 702 -9.72 -20.25 -1.03
CA ASN A 702 -10.20 -18.88 -0.90
C ASN A 702 -10.51 -18.32 -2.28
N LEU A 703 -11.76 -17.93 -2.48
CA LEU A 703 -12.26 -17.30 -3.70
C LEU A 703 -12.35 -15.79 -3.45
N GLY A 704 -11.32 -15.08 -3.87
CA GLY A 704 -11.25 -13.63 -3.80
C GLY A 704 -12.17 -12.97 -4.83
N PRO A 705 -12.57 -11.70 -4.61
CA PRO A 705 -13.52 -11.00 -5.47
C PRO A 705 -13.06 -10.82 -6.93
N GLY A 706 -11.74 -10.83 -7.20
CA GLY A 706 -11.20 -10.75 -8.57
C GLY A 706 -11.09 -12.10 -9.28
N GLY A 707 -11.16 -13.22 -8.57
CA GLY A 707 -11.09 -14.57 -9.12
C GLY A 707 -12.44 -15.05 -9.65
N THR A 708 -12.99 -14.40 -10.67
CA THR A 708 -14.35 -14.69 -11.20
C THR A 708 -14.36 -15.63 -12.41
N GLY A 709 -13.19 -15.92 -12.99
CA GLY A 709 -13.07 -16.76 -14.18
C GLY A 709 -13.47 -18.23 -13.93
N PRO A 710 -13.80 -18.98 -15.00
CA PRO A 710 -14.19 -20.38 -14.89
C PRO A 710 -13.05 -21.22 -14.32
N ALA A 711 -13.36 -22.09 -13.36
CA ALA A 711 -12.39 -22.97 -12.72
C ALA A 711 -13.11 -24.15 -12.06
N THR A 712 -12.44 -25.30 -11.97
CA THR A 712 -12.96 -26.46 -11.24
C THR A 712 -12.01 -26.86 -10.12
N PHE A 713 -12.54 -26.84 -8.90
CA PHE A 713 -11.84 -27.20 -7.67
C PHE A 713 -12.41 -28.51 -7.12
N VAL A 714 -11.56 -29.49 -6.86
CA VAL A 714 -11.94 -30.78 -6.28
C VAL A 714 -11.45 -30.83 -4.84
N MET A 715 -12.37 -30.90 -3.89
CA MET A 715 -12.13 -30.83 -2.45
C MET A 715 -12.22 -32.24 -1.85
N GLN A 716 -11.10 -32.79 -1.39
CA GLN A 716 -10.97 -34.13 -0.81
C GLN A 716 -10.57 -34.06 0.67
N GLY A 717 -11.14 -34.91 1.52
CA GLY A 717 -10.91 -34.81 2.97
C GLY A 717 -11.57 -33.57 3.59
N SER A 718 -10.99 -33.01 4.65
CA SER A 718 -11.58 -31.90 5.43
C SER A 718 -11.07 -30.55 4.97
N ASN A 719 -11.83 -29.85 4.13
CA ASN A 719 -11.44 -28.58 3.52
C ASN A 719 -12.22 -27.39 4.08
N THR A 720 -11.63 -26.21 3.91
CA THR A 720 -12.25 -24.93 4.23
C THR A 720 -12.53 -24.14 2.96
N LEU A 721 -13.72 -23.54 2.87
CA LEU A 721 -14.06 -22.55 1.85
C LEU A 721 -14.11 -21.16 2.49
N ILE A 722 -13.50 -20.20 1.81
CA ILE A 722 -13.63 -18.76 2.07
C ILE A 722 -14.05 -18.09 0.76
N GLY A 723 -15.05 -17.21 0.81
CA GLY A 723 -15.55 -16.49 -0.36
C GLY A 723 -16.72 -17.18 -1.07
N ASN A 724 -17.13 -16.60 -2.21
CA ASN A 724 -18.34 -16.97 -2.94
C ASN A 724 -17.99 -17.56 -4.31
N PRO A 725 -18.44 -18.78 -4.65
CA PRO A 725 -18.30 -19.31 -6.00
C PRO A 725 -19.01 -18.44 -7.03
N SER A 726 -18.28 -17.98 -8.04
CA SER A 726 -18.79 -17.15 -9.14
C SER A 726 -19.39 -18.00 -10.28
N PRO A 727 -20.20 -17.40 -11.18
CA PRO A 727 -20.69 -18.10 -12.39
C PRO A 727 -19.56 -18.74 -13.21
N GLY A 728 -19.75 -20.00 -13.59
CA GLY A 728 -18.75 -20.78 -14.32
C GLY A 728 -17.71 -21.48 -13.45
N GLN A 729 -17.70 -21.23 -12.13
CA GLN A 729 -16.88 -21.98 -11.18
C GLN A 729 -17.59 -23.23 -10.70
N THR A 730 -16.83 -24.32 -10.54
CA THR A 730 -17.33 -25.58 -10.02
C THR A 730 -16.53 -26.00 -8.79
N ILE A 731 -17.21 -26.19 -7.67
CA ILE A 731 -16.65 -26.85 -6.49
C ILE A 731 -17.17 -28.29 -6.44
N VAL A 732 -16.27 -29.26 -6.45
CA VAL A 732 -16.58 -30.67 -6.32
C VAL A 732 -16.16 -31.12 -4.94
N VAL A 733 -17.10 -31.31 -4.02
CA VAL A 733 -16.83 -31.94 -2.73
C VAL A 733 -16.84 -33.45 -2.94
N GLN A 734 -15.68 -34.09 -2.74
CA GLN A 734 -15.46 -35.46 -3.19
C GLN A 734 -14.98 -36.37 -2.07
N GLY A 735 -15.70 -37.47 -1.84
CA GLY A 735 -15.23 -38.59 -1.02
C GLY A 735 -14.58 -39.65 -1.92
N VAL A 736 -13.32 -40.01 -1.67
CA VAL A 736 -12.56 -40.96 -2.52
C VAL A 736 -11.85 -42.05 -1.70
N ALA A 737 -11.15 -41.66 -0.65
CA ALA A 737 -10.46 -42.55 0.29
C ALA A 737 -10.78 -42.13 1.74
N GLY A 738 -11.98 -41.59 1.94
CA GLY A 738 -12.42 -40.90 3.14
C GLY A 738 -13.55 -39.91 2.80
N SER A 739 -14.17 -39.35 3.82
CA SER A 739 -15.24 -38.37 3.64
C SER A 739 -14.74 -37.10 2.95
N GLY A 740 -15.54 -36.54 2.06
CA GLY A 740 -15.34 -35.20 1.50
C GLY A 740 -16.12 -34.19 2.32
N ILE A 741 -15.43 -33.33 3.07
CA ILE A 741 -16.06 -32.32 3.93
C ILE A 741 -15.60 -30.94 3.45
N LEU A 742 -16.56 -30.07 3.19
CA LEU A 742 -16.32 -28.65 2.93
C LEU A 742 -16.93 -27.83 4.06
N THR A 743 -16.11 -27.06 4.77
CA THR A 743 -16.58 -26.20 5.86
C THR A 743 -16.40 -24.74 5.48
N SER A 744 -17.47 -23.96 5.56
CA SER A 744 -17.43 -22.50 5.55
C SER A 744 -17.76 -22.00 6.95
N ALA A 745 -16.90 -21.16 7.53
CA ALA A 745 -17.16 -20.59 8.85
C ALA A 745 -18.36 -19.62 8.82
N ASN A 746 -18.54 -18.90 7.71
CA ASN A 746 -19.59 -17.92 7.48
C ASN A 746 -20.54 -18.37 6.35
N GLY A 747 -21.69 -17.71 6.23
CA GLY A 747 -22.61 -17.91 5.12
C GLY A 747 -21.94 -17.49 3.80
N PHE A 748 -22.31 -18.15 2.72
CA PHE A 748 -21.78 -17.84 1.39
C PHE A 748 -22.87 -17.99 0.32
N THR A 749 -22.70 -17.25 -0.76
CA THR A 749 -23.55 -17.30 -1.95
C THR A 749 -22.88 -18.14 -3.02
N ASN A 750 -23.56 -19.19 -3.48
CA ASN A 750 -23.17 -19.94 -4.66
C ASN A 750 -23.83 -19.34 -5.91
N GLY A 751 -23.04 -18.66 -6.73
CA GLY A 751 -23.39 -18.30 -8.11
C GLY A 751 -22.82 -19.26 -9.15
N GLY A 752 -22.06 -20.28 -8.73
CA GLY A 752 -21.47 -21.31 -9.57
C GLY A 752 -22.18 -22.67 -9.44
N THR A 753 -21.42 -23.75 -9.61
CA THR A 753 -21.89 -25.13 -9.42
C THR A 753 -21.21 -25.76 -8.21
N ILE A 754 -22.00 -26.33 -7.31
CA ILE A 754 -21.49 -27.21 -6.26
C ILE A 754 -21.94 -28.63 -6.56
N ARG A 755 -20.97 -29.54 -6.69
CA ARG A 755 -21.18 -30.96 -6.97
C ARG A 755 -20.69 -31.76 -5.78
N MET A 756 -21.53 -32.66 -5.27
CA MET A 756 -21.20 -33.52 -4.14
C MET A 756 -21.15 -34.96 -4.61
N GLU A 757 -19.98 -35.61 -4.50
CA GLU A 757 -19.77 -36.92 -5.11
C GLU A 757 -18.99 -37.88 -4.24
N SER A 758 -19.50 -39.10 -4.15
CA SER A 758 -18.75 -40.22 -3.59
C SER A 758 -18.21 -41.06 -4.74
N VAL A 759 -16.89 -41.21 -4.80
CA VAL A 759 -16.21 -42.07 -5.76
C VAL A 759 -15.69 -43.29 -5.03
N GLY A 760 -16.15 -44.48 -5.45
CA GLY A 760 -15.79 -45.74 -4.81
C GLY A 760 -16.77 -46.16 -3.71
N SER A 761 -16.30 -46.29 -2.47
CA SER A 761 -16.91 -47.10 -1.41
C SER A 761 -18.02 -46.43 -0.56
N GLY A 762 -18.80 -45.49 -1.12
CA GLY A 762 -19.95 -44.89 -0.41
C GLY A 762 -19.57 -43.94 0.74
N TYR A 763 -18.46 -43.23 0.62
CA TYR A 763 -18.02 -42.20 1.56
C TYR A 763 -19.00 -41.03 1.69
N THR A 764 -19.10 -40.49 2.91
CA THR A 764 -19.89 -39.29 3.21
C THR A 764 -19.34 -38.07 2.47
N VAL A 765 -20.23 -37.29 1.89
CA VAL A 765 -19.94 -35.96 1.36
C VAL A 765 -20.79 -34.95 2.10
N GLN A 766 -20.18 -33.91 2.62
CA GLN A 766 -20.83 -32.97 3.53
C GLN A 766 -20.38 -31.54 3.28
N ILE A 767 -21.32 -30.61 3.37
CA ILE A 767 -21.08 -29.17 3.41
C ILE A 767 -21.54 -28.67 4.78
N ASN A 768 -20.65 -27.99 5.49
CA ASN A 768 -20.92 -27.36 6.77
C ASN A 768 -20.86 -25.84 6.61
N VAL A 769 -21.89 -25.16 7.09
CA VAL A 769 -21.89 -23.71 7.29
C VAL A 769 -22.05 -23.48 8.79
N THR A 770 -21.01 -22.99 9.45
CA THR A 770 -21.01 -22.84 10.92
C THR A 770 -21.90 -21.69 11.36
N ASN A 771 -21.77 -20.53 10.71
CA ASN A 771 -22.58 -19.34 10.96
C ASN A 771 -23.15 -18.82 9.65
N GLY A 772 -24.39 -18.31 9.64
CA GLY A 772 -25.00 -17.70 8.45
C GLY A 772 -25.72 -18.70 7.52
N THR A 773 -25.89 -18.32 6.26
CA THR A 773 -26.72 -19.04 5.28
C THR A 773 -25.93 -19.40 4.02
N LEU A 774 -26.15 -20.61 3.51
CA LEU A 774 -25.80 -20.96 2.13
C LEU A 774 -26.93 -20.50 1.21
N THR A 775 -26.68 -19.46 0.41
CA THR A 775 -27.63 -18.95 -0.58
C THR A 775 -27.24 -19.47 -1.96
N ASN A 776 -28.18 -20.05 -2.71
CA ASN A 776 -27.94 -20.54 -4.07
C ASN A 776 -28.71 -19.67 -5.07
N THR A 777 -28.00 -18.97 -5.97
CA THR A 777 -28.56 -17.97 -6.89
C THR A 777 -28.53 -18.40 -8.35
#